data_AF-A0A7C2M7N7-F1
#
_entry.id   AF-A0A7C2M7N7-F1
#
_cell.length_a   1.000
_cell.length_b   1.000
_cell.length_c   1.000
_cell.angle_alpha   90.00
_cell.angle_beta   90.00
_cell.angle_gamma   90.00
#
_symmetry.space_group_name_H-M   'P 1'
#
loop_
_entity.id
_entity.type
_entity.pdbx_description
1 polymer ?
#
loop_
_entity_poly.entity_id
_entity_poly.type
_entity_poly.pdbx_seq_one_letter_code
_entity_poly.pdbx_strand_id
1 'polypeptide(L)'
;MIDSYIYSVFQDSYDRIWITSDNGIFYFQHDRLIHFPAPAGTGNKKYTGTLLSNGHILLASSEGLYEISSRTLGITRHNQFSQIAQSLENIFVTSRGEIFLLTGINGIIYYFPDFHSKPLQLKNRFTSNIFQLIELNDRVIGGNSSGVVVFNGETFELLEETHCNVWSLYKDEDRVWVGTDCGIGLVREGRFDQLELSGFDRDLVIKSIIPAKNRNYLWLGTNKGFSHFNTRTKEFEFTINAKDGLSGDEITPGGLFIDRNDLLWVGTYHGISNFNIRAKSSITFAPVCYIEKMYMNGELTVAGNGQTFAHNENNLIFEISALSFSDETSVEYEYYLRGTGNNYSSYHRGNEYRAYYNNLPPGEYEFIYKAKGKNNIWGYAEKYEFCIKNAWYHTWVFRTGVILTILLGTYLFYIIRINAIKAQKKRLEHQVRERTHELEVANTEIEAQRDYARYQRDQIAQQQKSIMDSINYAQTIQNSLLPSSSVLEQLLPEHFILFKPRDVVSGDFYWISEQREHFYVAAADCTGHGVPGAFMSMLGMALMNDIVNNEPDIDPDELLNGLRNQIILTLHQKGDPGAARDGMDIVVCKIAKDMKKMLFSGANNPLYLIRDGELIEYKTDKMPVSIHDVMRPFSGYEASLRPGDRIYIFSDGFADQFGGPLGKKFKYRPFKELLLSNHSRDMQTQALLLDQAFENWKGDIQQIDDVVVIGLRF
;
A
#
# COMPACT_ATOMS: atom_id res chain seq x y z
N MET A 1 13.00 -53.67 14.53
CA MET A 1 13.22 -52.55 13.61
C MET A 1 14.08 -51.54 14.35
N ILE A 2 15.11 -50.99 13.72
CA ILE A 2 15.88 -49.89 14.32
C ILE A 2 15.10 -48.62 13.98
N ASP A 3 14.44 -48.04 14.97
CA ASP A 3 13.63 -46.81 14.83
C ASP A 3 14.21 -45.75 15.77
N SER A 4 15.38 -45.24 15.40
CA SER A 4 16.18 -44.30 16.19
C SER A 4 17.25 -43.64 15.33
N TYR A 5 17.83 -42.55 15.82
CA TYR A 5 18.94 -41.85 15.18
C TYR A 5 20.11 -42.79 14.87
N ILE A 6 20.55 -42.79 13.60
CA ILE A 6 21.66 -43.60 13.10
C ILE A 6 22.95 -42.78 13.06
N TYR A 7 23.95 -43.17 13.83
CA TYR A 7 25.25 -42.49 13.90
C TYR A 7 26.21 -42.91 12.78
N SER A 8 26.26 -44.21 12.47
CA SER A 8 27.18 -44.71 11.46
C SER A 8 26.68 -46.02 10.85
N VAL A 9 27.01 -46.22 9.58
CA VAL A 9 26.79 -47.46 8.83
C VAL A 9 28.07 -47.81 8.10
N PHE A 10 28.58 -49.03 8.28
CA PHE A 10 29.80 -49.49 7.61
C PHE A 10 29.81 -51.01 7.45
N GLN A 11 30.58 -51.50 6.47
CA GLN A 11 30.71 -52.92 6.20
C GLN A 11 32.08 -53.43 6.66
N ASP A 12 32.12 -54.56 7.35
CA ASP A 12 33.37 -55.19 7.74
C ASP A 12 33.96 -56.16 6.71
N SER A 13 35.10 -56.76 7.05
CA SER A 13 35.81 -57.73 6.20
C SER A 13 35.06 -59.06 5.97
N TYR A 14 34.00 -59.34 6.74
CA TYR A 14 33.17 -60.55 6.67
C TYR A 14 31.77 -60.25 6.12
N ASP A 15 31.63 -59.14 5.39
CA ASP A 15 30.41 -58.68 4.73
C ASP A 15 29.23 -58.41 5.68
N ARG A 16 29.49 -58.15 6.97
CA ARG A 16 28.45 -57.70 7.91
C ARG A 16 28.29 -56.20 7.84
N ILE A 17 27.05 -55.73 7.79
CA ILE A 17 26.71 -54.30 7.82
C ILE A 17 26.46 -53.88 9.26
N TRP A 18 27.37 -53.11 9.82
CA TRP A 18 27.28 -52.57 11.17
C TRP A 18 26.52 -51.27 11.18
N ILE A 19 25.68 -51.11 12.20
CA ILE A 19 24.82 -49.96 12.40
C ILE A 19 24.94 -49.55 13.86
N THR A 20 25.36 -48.33 14.11
CA THR A 20 25.36 -47.75 15.46
C THR A 20 24.24 -46.74 15.59
N SER A 21 23.43 -46.85 16.65
CA SER A 21 22.28 -45.97 16.87
C SER A 21 22.14 -45.57 18.34
N ASP A 22 21.20 -44.69 18.63
CA ASP A 22 20.83 -44.34 20.02
C ASP A 22 20.39 -45.54 20.87
N ASN A 23 19.90 -46.60 20.22
CA ASN A 23 19.37 -47.80 20.86
C ASN A 23 20.39 -48.94 20.98
N GLY A 24 21.62 -48.76 20.50
CA GLY A 24 22.69 -49.75 20.61
C GLY A 24 23.45 -49.98 19.32
N ILE A 25 24.14 -51.12 19.28
CA ILE A 25 24.96 -51.55 18.13
C ILE A 25 24.30 -52.77 17.52
N PHE A 26 24.17 -52.77 16.21
CA PHE A 26 23.59 -53.87 15.47
C PHE A 26 24.47 -54.23 14.29
N TYR A 27 24.35 -55.45 13.80
CA TYR A 27 24.86 -55.79 12.49
C TYR A 27 23.92 -56.72 11.74
N PHE A 28 23.89 -56.57 10.42
CA PHE A 28 23.24 -57.52 9.53
C PHE A 28 24.19 -58.64 9.13
N GLN A 29 23.68 -59.87 9.18
CA GLN A 29 24.35 -61.04 8.63
C GLN A 29 23.30 -61.96 8.02
N HIS A 30 23.39 -62.24 6.72
CA HIS A 30 22.42 -63.06 5.97
C HIS A 30 20.96 -62.62 6.21
N ASP A 31 20.68 -61.32 5.99
CA ASP A 31 19.35 -60.68 6.17
C ASP A 31 18.77 -60.72 7.60
N ARG A 32 19.56 -61.16 8.59
CA ARG A 32 19.17 -61.12 9.99
C ARG A 32 19.85 -59.94 10.68
N LEU A 33 19.02 -59.13 11.33
CA LEU A 33 19.50 -58.09 12.24
C LEU A 33 19.87 -58.72 13.58
N ILE A 34 21.12 -58.56 14.00
CA ILE A 34 21.63 -59.09 15.26
C ILE A 34 22.05 -57.92 16.15
N HIS A 35 21.58 -57.91 17.39
CA HIS A 35 22.02 -56.95 18.40
C HIS A 35 23.40 -57.35 18.93
N PHE A 36 24.37 -56.46 18.81
CA PHE A 36 25.70 -56.66 19.35
C PHE A 36 25.75 -56.15 20.79
N PRO A 37 26.14 -57.00 21.77
CA PRO A 37 26.23 -56.57 23.16
C PRO A 37 27.28 -55.46 23.32
N ALA A 38 26.90 -54.38 24.00
CA ALA A 38 27.78 -53.25 24.23
C ALA A 38 29.10 -53.69 24.91
N PRO A 39 30.28 -53.18 24.47
CA PRO A 39 31.60 -53.56 25.00
C PRO A 39 31.88 -53.28 26.48
N ALA A 40 30.94 -52.71 27.26
CA ALA A 40 31.10 -52.47 28.69
C ALA A 40 29.77 -52.60 29.46
N GLY A 41 29.83 -53.09 30.69
CA GLY A 41 28.70 -53.19 31.65
C GLY A 41 28.20 -51.85 32.18
N THR A 42 28.37 -50.79 31.40
CA THR A 42 28.02 -49.40 31.68
C THR A 42 26.67 -49.14 31.02
N GLY A 43 25.72 -48.51 31.71
CA GLY A 43 24.35 -48.29 31.20
C GLY A 43 24.23 -47.42 29.93
N ASN A 44 25.35 -47.02 29.33
CA ASN A 44 25.39 -46.23 28.10
C ASN A 44 25.10 -47.09 26.87
N LYS A 45 24.09 -46.67 26.10
CA LYS A 45 23.64 -47.32 24.86
C LYS A 45 24.14 -46.62 23.60
N LYS A 46 24.76 -45.45 23.73
CA LYS A 46 25.17 -44.61 22.59
C LYS A 46 26.60 -44.91 22.19
N TYR A 47 26.73 -45.42 20.96
CA TYR A 47 28.02 -45.70 20.34
C TYR A 47 28.06 -45.08 18.94
N THR A 48 29.24 -44.64 18.54
CA THR A 48 29.58 -44.38 17.14
C THR A 48 30.71 -45.34 16.75
N GLY A 49 30.85 -45.64 15.46
CA GLY A 49 31.79 -46.65 15.01
C GLY A 49 32.33 -46.41 13.62
N THR A 50 33.46 -47.06 13.34
CA THR A 50 34.06 -47.08 12.02
C THR A 50 34.90 -48.35 11.81
N LEU A 51 35.24 -48.64 10.57
CA LEU A 51 36.15 -49.72 10.22
C LEU A 51 37.59 -49.19 10.17
N LEU A 52 38.50 -49.86 10.88
CA LEU A 52 39.92 -49.58 10.83
C LEU A 52 40.57 -50.19 9.58
N SER A 53 41.72 -49.66 9.19
CA SER A 53 42.51 -50.14 8.04
C SER A 53 42.98 -51.60 8.19
N ASN A 54 43.12 -52.09 9.42
CA ASN A 54 43.42 -53.50 9.72
C ASN A 54 42.20 -54.44 9.60
N GLY A 55 41.02 -53.90 9.26
CA GLY A 55 39.76 -54.63 9.12
C GLY A 55 39.02 -54.91 10.43
N HIS A 56 39.53 -54.44 11.57
CA HIS A 56 38.83 -54.44 12.85
C HIS A 56 37.85 -53.28 12.96
N ILE A 57 36.95 -53.35 13.92
CA ILE A 57 35.90 -52.35 14.14
C ILE A 57 36.32 -51.50 15.34
N LEU A 58 36.31 -50.19 15.19
CA LEU A 58 36.48 -49.27 16.30
C LEU A 58 35.12 -48.76 16.73
N LEU A 59 34.77 -48.96 18.00
CA LEU A 59 33.59 -48.37 18.63
C LEU A 59 34.02 -47.35 19.68
N ALA A 60 33.33 -46.22 19.71
CA ALA A 60 33.52 -45.18 20.72
C ALA A 60 32.23 -44.93 21.48
N SER A 61 32.35 -44.76 22.79
CA SER A 61 31.30 -44.26 23.67
C SER A 61 31.80 -43.05 24.44
N SER A 62 30.95 -42.48 25.30
CA SER A 62 31.38 -41.41 26.22
C SER A 62 32.40 -41.87 27.27
N GLU A 63 32.72 -43.16 27.36
CA GLU A 63 33.52 -43.75 28.44
C GLU A 63 34.75 -44.53 27.93
N GLY A 64 34.81 -44.84 26.63
CA GLY A 64 35.96 -45.56 26.09
C GLY A 64 35.96 -45.75 24.58
N LEU A 65 37.13 -46.16 24.09
CA LEU A 65 37.37 -46.71 22.76
C LEU A 65 37.54 -48.22 22.86
N TYR A 66 36.90 -48.96 21.96
CA TYR A 66 36.90 -50.42 21.92
C TYR A 66 37.18 -50.90 20.50
N GLU A 67 38.29 -51.59 20.31
CA GLU A 67 38.60 -52.24 19.04
C GLU A 67 38.15 -53.69 19.08
N ILE A 68 37.27 -54.07 18.16
CA ILE A 68 36.66 -55.39 18.07
C ILE A 68 37.23 -56.11 16.84
N SER A 69 37.65 -57.36 17.03
CA SER A 69 38.04 -58.19 15.90
C SER A 69 36.82 -58.51 15.04
N SER A 70 36.85 -58.16 13.76
CA SER A 70 35.82 -58.61 12.82
C SER A 70 35.78 -60.14 12.70
N ARG A 71 36.85 -60.87 13.02
CA ARG A 71 36.82 -62.33 12.95
C ARG A 71 36.11 -62.97 14.15
N THR A 72 36.51 -62.60 15.36
CA THR A 72 36.03 -63.26 16.59
C THR A 72 34.89 -62.52 17.29
N LEU A 73 34.60 -61.28 16.88
CA LEU A 73 33.68 -60.36 17.55
C LEU A 73 34.07 -60.04 19.01
N GLY A 74 35.29 -60.41 19.42
CA GLY A 74 35.84 -60.08 20.73
C GLY A 74 36.60 -58.76 20.73
N ILE A 75 36.64 -58.10 21.89
CA ILE A 75 37.45 -56.91 22.13
C ILE A 75 38.93 -57.30 22.08
N THR A 76 39.67 -56.66 21.17
CA THR A 76 41.12 -56.84 20.98
C THR A 76 41.93 -55.80 21.76
N ARG A 77 41.47 -54.54 21.79
CA ARG A 77 42.04 -53.44 22.55
C ARG A 77 40.91 -52.60 23.13
N HIS A 78 41.14 -52.02 24.30
CA HIS A 78 40.25 -51.02 24.88
C HIS A 78 41.07 -49.90 25.53
N ASN A 79 40.53 -48.68 25.51
CA ASN A 79 41.06 -47.52 26.21
C ASN A 79 39.90 -46.84 26.95
N GLN A 80 39.98 -46.78 28.27
CA GLN A 80 39.00 -46.14 29.13
C GLN A 80 39.48 -44.76 29.55
N PHE A 81 38.57 -43.78 29.55
CA PHE A 81 38.84 -42.41 29.96
C PHE A 81 37.68 -41.84 30.78
N SER A 82 37.94 -40.70 31.44
CA SER A 82 36.90 -39.95 32.16
C SER A 82 35.76 -39.58 31.23
N GLN A 83 34.53 -39.68 31.72
CA GLN A 83 33.31 -39.45 30.95
C GLN A 83 33.39 -38.16 30.12
N ILE A 84 33.39 -38.32 28.80
CA ILE A 84 33.30 -37.21 27.84
C ILE A 84 31.82 -36.87 27.57
N ALA A 85 31.56 -35.83 26.78
CA ALA A 85 30.20 -35.43 26.42
C ALA A 85 29.38 -36.61 25.85
N GLN A 86 28.13 -36.75 26.30
CA GLN A 86 27.26 -37.88 25.94
C GLN A 86 26.73 -37.85 24.49
N SER A 87 26.94 -36.74 23.76
CA SER A 87 26.44 -36.51 22.40
C SER A 87 27.57 -36.69 21.36
N LEU A 88 28.08 -37.91 21.23
CA LEU A 88 29.01 -38.22 20.15
C LEU A 88 28.22 -38.38 18.85
N GLU A 89 28.54 -37.58 17.84
CA GLU A 89 27.89 -37.63 16.53
C GLU A 89 28.64 -38.54 15.56
N ASN A 90 29.97 -38.50 15.58
CA ASN A 90 30.78 -39.23 14.60
C ASN A 90 32.19 -39.53 15.11
N ILE A 91 32.84 -40.50 14.48
CA ILE A 91 34.24 -40.87 14.70
C ILE A 91 35.01 -40.84 13.38
N PHE A 92 36.18 -40.22 13.41
CA PHE A 92 37.09 -40.19 12.28
C PHE A 92 38.47 -40.70 12.69
N VAL A 93 39.07 -41.54 11.85
CA VAL A 93 40.40 -42.12 12.08
C VAL A 93 41.28 -41.80 10.86
N THR A 94 42.43 -41.18 11.09
CA THR A 94 43.37 -40.84 10.02
C THR A 94 44.16 -42.06 9.58
N SER A 95 44.80 -41.97 8.40
CA SER A 95 45.75 -42.97 7.90
C SER A 95 46.91 -43.26 8.88
N ARG A 96 47.25 -42.29 9.74
CA ARG A 96 48.30 -42.38 10.77
C ARG A 96 47.81 -43.00 12.08
N GLY A 97 46.52 -43.26 12.22
CA GLY A 97 45.93 -43.85 13.42
C GLY A 97 45.52 -42.83 14.50
N GLU A 98 45.45 -41.55 14.16
CA GLU A 98 44.89 -40.52 15.03
C GLU A 98 43.37 -40.63 15.04
N ILE A 99 42.73 -40.41 16.19
CA ILE A 99 41.29 -40.61 16.37
C ILE A 99 40.64 -39.29 16.79
N PHE A 100 39.55 -38.93 16.12
CA PHE A 100 38.75 -37.74 16.40
C PHE A 100 37.32 -38.17 16.72
N LEU A 101 36.85 -37.83 17.92
CA LEU A 101 35.44 -37.98 18.31
C LEU A 101 34.75 -36.62 18.22
N LEU A 102 33.73 -36.55 17.37
CA LEU A 102 33.01 -35.32 17.05
C LEU A 102 31.73 -35.23 17.88
N THR A 103 31.44 -34.05 18.44
CA THR A 103 30.20 -33.80 19.20
C THR A 103 29.19 -32.93 18.44
N GLY A 104 29.44 -32.67 17.16
CA GLY A 104 28.60 -31.84 16.30
C GLY A 104 28.34 -30.45 16.88
N ILE A 105 27.08 -30.20 17.26
CA ILE A 105 26.59 -28.89 17.73
C ILE A 105 27.30 -28.41 18.99
N ASN A 106 27.70 -29.33 19.89
CA ASN A 106 28.37 -28.97 21.15
C ASN A 106 29.76 -28.36 20.97
N GLY A 107 30.35 -28.56 19.79
CA GLY A 107 31.58 -27.89 19.37
C GLY A 107 32.83 -28.27 20.15
N ILE A 108 32.83 -29.45 20.76
CA ILE A 108 34.01 -30.07 21.37
C ILE A 108 34.44 -31.24 20.49
N ILE A 109 35.73 -31.32 20.17
CA ILE A 109 36.32 -32.49 19.53
C ILE A 109 37.28 -33.14 20.52
N TYR A 110 37.16 -34.45 20.72
CA TYR A 110 38.13 -35.21 21.50
C TYR A 110 39.13 -35.87 20.55
N TYR A 111 40.37 -35.41 20.63
CA TYR A 111 41.48 -35.84 19.78
C TYR A 111 42.40 -36.80 20.53
N PHE A 112 42.74 -37.91 19.90
CA PHE A 112 43.67 -38.90 20.38
C PHE A 112 44.80 -39.05 19.36
N PRO A 113 46.04 -38.67 19.71
CA PRO A 113 47.21 -38.88 18.84
C PRO A 113 47.42 -40.36 18.47
N ASP A 114 47.05 -41.27 19.37
CA ASP A 114 47.04 -42.72 19.17
C ASP A 114 45.99 -43.39 20.06
N PHE A 115 45.70 -44.68 19.83
CA PHE A 115 44.66 -45.43 20.53
C PHE A 115 44.79 -45.43 22.07
N HIS A 116 46.00 -45.37 22.62
CA HIS A 116 46.26 -45.45 24.07
C HIS A 116 46.40 -44.08 24.73
N SER A 117 46.46 -43.01 23.95
CA SER A 117 46.51 -41.64 24.46
C SER A 117 45.25 -41.27 25.24
N LYS A 118 45.38 -40.32 26.18
CA LYS A 118 44.21 -39.68 26.81
C LYS A 118 43.58 -38.69 25.82
N PRO A 119 42.25 -38.48 25.88
CA PRO A 119 41.59 -37.50 25.01
C PRO A 119 42.09 -36.09 25.29
N LEU A 120 42.54 -35.40 24.24
CA LEU A 120 42.77 -33.96 24.23
C LEU A 120 41.49 -33.26 23.80
N GLN A 121 41.03 -32.29 24.59
CA GLN A 121 39.83 -31.54 24.27
C GLN A 121 40.18 -30.36 23.37
N LEU A 122 39.78 -30.43 22.10
CA LEU A 122 39.89 -29.34 21.15
C LEU A 122 38.59 -28.53 21.19
N LYS A 123 38.71 -27.25 21.59
CA LYS A 123 37.60 -26.31 21.60
C LYS A 123 38.08 -24.91 21.22
N ASN A 124 37.55 -24.38 20.12
CA ASN A 124 37.74 -23.00 19.71
C ASN A 124 36.49 -22.51 18.95
N ARG A 125 36.55 -21.32 18.33
CA ARG A 125 35.43 -20.78 17.54
C ARG A 125 35.09 -21.58 16.27
N PHE A 126 35.98 -22.47 15.84
CA PHE A 126 35.87 -23.26 14.61
C PHE A 126 35.50 -24.72 14.86
N THR A 127 35.46 -25.19 16.11
CA THR A 127 35.13 -26.60 16.42
C THR A 127 33.63 -26.90 16.49
N SER A 128 32.77 -25.88 16.47
CA SER A 128 31.29 -26.02 16.47
C SER A 128 30.74 -26.51 15.14
N ASN A 129 29.75 -27.40 15.17
CA ASN A 129 29.07 -27.93 13.97
C ASN A 129 29.99 -28.73 13.03
N ILE A 130 31.04 -29.37 13.55
CA ILE A 130 31.83 -30.33 12.79
C ILE A 130 31.20 -31.72 12.91
N PHE A 131 30.52 -32.15 11.85
CA PHE A 131 29.85 -33.47 11.77
C PHE A 131 30.64 -34.53 11.00
N GLN A 132 31.57 -34.10 10.14
CA GLN A 132 32.40 -34.99 9.34
C GLN A 132 33.81 -34.42 9.18
N LEU A 133 34.80 -35.32 9.16
CA LEU A 133 36.18 -35.03 8.81
C LEU A 133 36.61 -35.91 7.64
N ILE A 134 37.53 -35.41 6.82
CA ILE A 134 38.18 -36.13 5.73
C ILE A 134 39.69 -35.88 5.75
N GLU A 135 40.46 -36.78 5.13
CA GLU A 135 41.90 -36.63 4.93
C GLU A 135 42.21 -36.22 3.49
N LEU A 136 42.81 -35.05 3.33
CA LEU A 136 43.20 -34.47 2.03
C LEU A 136 44.67 -34.04 2.10
N ASN A 137 45.53 -34.68 1.31
CA ASN A 137 46.97 -34.37 1.22
C ASN A 137 47.64 -34.30 2.61
N ASP A 138 47.44 -35.34 3.42
CA ASP A 138 47.93 -35.48 4.81
C ASP A 138 47.41 -34.41 5.80
N ARG A 139 46.39 -33.64 5.41
CA ARG A 139 45.68 -32.70 6.28
C ARG A 139 44.30 -33.23 6.63
N VAL A 140 43.90 -33.02 7.89
CA VAL A 140 42.54 -33.33 8.33
C VAL A 140 41.68 -32.08 8.12
N ILE A 141 40.63 -32.23 7.32
CA ILE A 141 39.72 -31.16 6.94
C ILE A 141 38.32 -31.49 7.44
N GLY A 142 37.61 -30.48 7.93
CA GLY A 142 36.23 -30.57 8.39
C GLY A 142 35.35 -29.47 7.81
N GLY A 143 34.05 -29.63 7.97
CA GLY A 143 33.06 -28.59 7.68
C GLY A 143 32.47 -28.07 8.98
N ASN A 144 32.24 -26.76 9.07
CA ASN A 144 31.63 -26.13 10.24
C ASN A 144 30.66 -25.01 9.84
N SER A 145 30.21 -24.21 10.81
CA SER A 145 29.28 -23.10 10.56
C SER A 145 29.87 -21.87 9.86
N SER A 146 31.19 -21.80 9.70
CA SER A 146 31.88 -20.72 8.98
C SER A 146 32.32 -21.16 7.58
N GLY A 147 32.55 -22.46 7.39
CA GLY A 147 32.97 -23.03 6.12
C GLY A 147 33.83 -24.27 6.30
N VAL A 148 34.86 -24.38 5.48
CA VAL A 148 35.80 -25.49 5.51
C VAL A 148 36.95 -25.15 6.46
N VAL A 149 37.25 -26.07 7.37
CA VAL A 149 38.27 -25.90 8.41
C VAL A 149 39.36 -26.96 8.29
N VAL A 150 40.57 -26.65 8.73
CA VAL A 150 41.72 -27.55 8.71
C VAL A 150 42.31 -27.70 10.10
N PHE A 151 42.71 -28.92 10.46
CA PHE A 151 43.46 -29.18 11.68
C PHE A 151 44.95 -28.95 11.44
N ASN A 152 45.58 -28.07 12.22
CA ASN A 152 47.00 -27.72 12.09
C ASN A 152 47.94 -28.58 12.97
N GLY A 153 47.39 -29.55 13.71
CA GLY A 153 48.12 -30.37 14.69
C GLY A 153 47.82 -30.01 16.15
N GLU A 154 47.37 -28.78 16.40
CA GLU A 154 46.99 -28.31 17.74
C GLU A 154 45.52 -27.88 17.81
N THR A 155 45.00 -27.26 16.75
CA THR A 155 43.64 -26.70 16.72
C THR A 155 43.07 -26.68 15.30
N PHE A 156 41.77 -26.34 15.19
CA PHE A 156 41.11 -26.14 13.89
C PHE A 156 41.14 -24.66 13.48
N GLU A 157 41.52 -24.39 12.24
CA GLU A 157 41.52 -23.04 11.65
C GLU A 157 40.64 -23.00 10.40
N LEU A 158 40.14 -21.82 10.06
CA LEU A 158 39.38 -21.62 8.82
C LEU A 158 40.33 -21.79 7.63
N LEU A 159 39.99 -22.73 6.75
CA LEU A 159 40.68 -22.92 5.48
C LEU A 159 40.03 -22.08 4.37
N GLU A 160 38.69 -22.10 4.32
CA GLU A 160 37.91 -21.37 3.32
C GLU A 160 36.52 -21.03 3.88
N GLU A 161 36.10 -19.78 3.68
CA GLU A 161 34.78 -19.31 4.09
C GLU A 161 33.73 -19.69 3.05
N THR A 162 32.58 -20.21 3.49
CA THR A 162 31.48 -20.59 2.58
C THR A 162 30.20 -19.79 2.80
N HIS A 163 30.14 -19.02 3.91
CA HIS A 163 28.94 -18.32 4.40
C HIS A 163 27.70 -19.22 4.63
N CYS A 164 27.87 -20.54 4.56
CA CYS A 164 26.85 -21.55 4.77
C CYS A 164 27.39 -22.58 5.79
N ASN A 165 26.50 -23.29 6.49
CA ASN A 165 26.92 -24.36 7.38
C ASN A 165 27.32 -25.57 6.54
N VAL A 166 28.56 -26.04 6.69
CA VAL A 166 29.05 -27.23 5.98
C VAL A 166 28.74 -28.48 6.81
N TRP A 167 27.92 -29.36 6.24
CA TRP A 167 27.45 -30.58 6.89
C TRP A 167 28.20 -31.84 6.45
N SER A 168 28.66 -31.88 5.21
CA SER A 168 29.33 -33.06 4.65
C SER A 168 30.43 -32.69 3.67
N LEU A 169 31.41 -33.58 3.57
CA LEU A 169 32.58 -33.43 2.71
C LEU A 169 32.87 -34.75 2.00
N TYR A 170 33.08 -34.68 0.69
CA TYR A 170 33.51 -35.82 -0.11
C TYR A 170 34.69 -35.46 -1.00
N LYS A 171 35.80 -36.15 -0.80
CA LYS A 171 37.02 -36.00 -1.61
C LYS A 171 36.88 -36.74 -2.94
N ASP A 172 37.04 -36.01 -4.03
CA ASP A 172 37.10 -36.51 -5.41
C ASP A 172 38.39 -36.00 -6.07
N GLU A 173 39.44 -36.84 -6.05
CA GLU A 173 40.79 -36.49 -6.50
C GLU A 173 41.32 -35.22 -5.79
N ASP A 174 41.56 -34.13 -6.53
CA ASP A 174 42.03 -32.84 -6.04
C ASP A 174 40.90 -31.86 -5.66
N ARG A 175 39.66 -32.35 -5.64
CA ARG A 175 38.46 -31.55 -5.39
C ARG A 175 37.75 -32.07 -4.17
N VAL A 176 37.05 -31.19 -3.46
CA VAL A 176 36.20 -31.58 -2.34
C VAL A 176 34.79 -31.10 -2.60
N TRP A 177 33.87 -32.04 -2.79
CA TRP A 177 32.44 -31.76 -2.78
C TRP A 177 32.03 -31.40 -1.37
N VAL A 178 31.29 -30.30 -1.25
CA VAL A 178 30.89 -29.73 0.02
C VAL A 178 29.38 -29.67 0.08
N GLY A 179 28.79 -30.40 1.02
CA GLY A 179 27.36 -30.33 1.29
C GLY A 179 27.09 -29.28 2.35
N THR A 180 26.19 -28.35 2.04
CA THR A 180 25.84 -27.21 2.89
C THR A 180 24.34 -27.12 3.13
N ASP A 181 23.92 -26.23 4.01
CA ASP A 181 22.52 -25.79 4.15
C ASP A 181 22.06 -24.84 3.05
N CYS A 182 22.95 -24.43 2.15
CA CYS A 182 22.66 -23.67 0.94
C CYS A 182 22.70 -24.56 -0.33
N GLY A 183 22.79 -25.88 -0.18
CA GLY A 183 22.94 -26.83 -1.28
C GLY A 183 24.34 -27.41 -1.41
N ILE A 184 24.78 -27.69 -2.64
CA ILE A 184 26.07 -28.31 -2.91
C ILE A 184 27.08 -27.30 -3.47
N GLY A 185 28.30 -27.36 -2.97
CA GLY A 185 29.44 -26.59 -3.44
C GLY A 185 30.63 -27.48 -3.76
N LEU A 186 31.68 -26.86 -4.27
CA LEU A 186 32.91 -27.54 -4.63
C LEU A 186 34.11 -26.69 -4.23
N VAL A 187 35.04 -27.27 -3.48
CA VAL A 187 36.34 -26.66 -3.22
C VAL A 187 37.35 -27.17 -4.23
N ARG A 188 37.98 -26.24 -4.95
CA ARG A 188 39.11 -26.51 -5.85
C ARG A 188 40.22 -25.51 -5.58
N GLU A 189 41.47 -25.97 -5.49
CA GLU A 189 42.63 -25.09 -5.26
C GLU A 189 42.48 -24.18 -4.02
N GLY A 190 41.74 -24.64 -3.01
CA GLY A 190 41.46 -23.87 -1.79
C GLY A 190 40.36 -22.83 -1.91
N ARG A 191 39.63 -22.75 -3.03
CA ARG A 191 38.49 -21.84 -3.22
C ARG A 191 37.17 -22.58 -3.24
N PHE A 192 36.16 -22.05 -2.56
CA PHE A 192 34.81 -22.59 -2.55
C PHE A 192 33.93 -21.95 -3.63
N ASP A 193 33.39 -22.79 -4.52
CA ASP A 193 32.39 -22.42 -5.52
C ASP A 193 31.04 -23.08 -5.19
N GLN A 194 30.03 -22.29 -4.84
CA GLN A 194 28.66 -22.77 -4.70
C GLN A 194 28.09 -23.12 -6.09
N LEU A 195 27.48 -24.30 -6.23
CA LEU A 195 26.83 -24.65 -7.50
C LEU A 195 25.45 -24.01 -7.59
N GLU A 196 25.21 -23.29 -8.69
CA GLU A 196 23.84 -22.95 -9.11
C GLU A 196 23.13 -24.21 -9.61
N LEU A 197 22.05 -24.56 -8.94
CA LEU A 197 21.23 -25.73 -9.21
C LEU A 197 19.88 -25.28 -9.79
N SER A 198 19.52 -25.76 -10.98
CA SER A 198 18.24 -25.45 -11.62
C SER A 198 17.09 -26.19 -10.93
N GLY A 199 16.05 -25.46 -10.52
CA GLY A 199 14.90 -26.06 -9.83
C GLY A 199 15.18 -26.44 -8.37
N PHE A 200 16.23 -25.88 -7.78
CA PHE A 200 16.62 -26.18 -6.41
C PHE A 200 15.68 -25.56 -5.38
N ASP A 201 15.19 -26.39 -4.49
CA ASP A 201 14.50 -25.97 -3.29
C ASP A 201 15.51 -25.34 -2.33
N ARG A 202 15.36 -24.04 -2.05
CA ARG A 202 16.31 -23.28 -1.21
C ARG A 202 16.43 -23.82 0.21
N ASP A 203 15.49 -24.65 0.65
CA ASP A 203 15.48 -25.26 1.98
C ASP A 203 16.16 -26.65 2.02
N LEU A 204 16.79 -27.10 0.91
CA LEU A 204 17.44 -28.41 0.83
C LEU A 204 18.86 -28.37 1.42
N VAL A 205 19.06 -29.11 2.51
CA VAL A 205 20.34 -29.22 3.22
C VAL A 205 21.04 -30.52 2.81
N ILE A 206 22.30 -30.46 2.35
CA ILE A 206 23.07 -31.63 1.93
C ILE A 206 23.92 -32.16 3.10
N LYS A 207 23.44 -33.21 3.78
CA LYS A 207 24.02 -33.79 5.00
C LYS A 207 24.95 -34.98 4.77
N SER A 208 24.91 -35.59 3.59
CA SER A 208 25.80 -36.70 3.26
C SER A 208 26.10 -36.70 1.77
N ILE A 209 27.35 -37.01 1.41
CA ILE A 209 27.79 -37.13 0.01
C ILE A 209 28.64 -38.39 -0.10
N ILE A 210 28.26 -39.30 -0.99
CA ILE A 210 29.06 -40.46 -1.36
C ILE A 210 29.08 -40.63 -2.89
N PRO A 211 30.14 -41.24 -3.45
CA PRO A 211 30.23 -41.42 -4.90
C PRO A 211 29.24 -42.46 -5.39
N ALA A 212 28.69 -42.23 -6.59
CA ALA A 212 28.10 -43.32 -7.36
C ALA A 212 29.18 -44.06 -8.17
N LYS A 213 28.81 -45.20 -8.76
CA LYS A 213 29.73 -45.97 -9.64
C LYS A 213 30.25 -45.18 -10.82
N ASN A 214 29.39 -44.34 -11.39
CA ASN A 214 29.76 -43.44 -12.45
C ASN A 214 30.19 -42.11 -11.83
N ARG A 215 31.41 -41.67 -12.14
CA ARG A 215 32.01 -40.43 -11.59
C ARG A 215 31.21 -39.15 -11.90
N ASN A 216 30.32 -39.20 -12.89
CA ASN A 216 29.40 -38.11 -13.17
C ASN A 216 28.22 -38.04 -12.20
N TYR A 217 28.15 -38.95 -11.22
CA TYR A 217 27.03 -39.07 -10.31
C TYR A 217 27.47 -39.16 -8.86
N LEU A 218 26.70 -38.53 -7.99
CA LEU A 218 26.83 -38.58 -6.53
C LEU A 218 25.51 -39.00 -5.92
N TRP A 219 25.58 -39.69 -4.79
CA TRP A 219 24.42 -39.85 -3.91
C TRP A 219 24.49 -38.78 -2.83
N LEU A 220 23.41 -38.01 -2.72
CA LEU A 220 23.27 -36.92 -1.78
C LEU A 220 22.21 -37.27 -0.75
N GLY A 221 22.56 -37.24 0.53
CA GLY A 221 21.63 -37.38 1.64
C GLY A 221 21.20 -35.99 2.10
N THR A 222 19.90 -35.77 2.26
CA THR A 222 19.34 -34.45 2.52
C THR A 222 18.35 -34.44 3.69
N ASN A 223 17.81 -33.28 4.02
CA ASN A 223 16.66 -33.17 4.94
C ASN A 223 15.32 -33.59 4.33
N LYS A 224 15.29 -33.97 3.05
CA LYS A 224 14.08 -34.38 2.31
C LYS A 224 14.25 -35.74 1.61
N GLY A 225 15.07 -36.62 2.17
CA GLY A 225 15.43 -37.93 1.65
C GLY A 225 16.80 -37.95 0.98
N PHE A 226 17.05 -38.93 0.11
CA PHE A 226 18.29 -39.01 -0.67
C PHE A 226 18.02 -38.79 -2.16
N SER A 227 19.02 -38.31 -2.88
CA SER A 227 18.93 -38.03 -4.31
C SER A 227 20.13 -38.55 -5.10
N HIS A 228 19.88 -38.94 -6.35
CA HIS A 228 20.93 -39.27 -7.31
C HIS A 228 21.24 -38.02 -8.16
N PHE A 229 22.41 -37.44 -7.96
CA PHE A 229 22.77 -36.14 -8.49
C PHE A 229 23.77 -36.27 -9.64
N ASN A 230 23.49 -35.62 -10.77
CA ASN A 230 24.37 -35.58 -11.93
C ASN A 230 25.28 -34.36 -11.87
N THR A 231 26.58 -34.58 -11.66
CA THR A 231 27.58 -33.52 -11.50
C THR A 231 27.84 -32.73 -12.79
N ARG A 232 27.49 -33.28 -13.96
CA ARG A 232 27.68 -32.62 -15.26
C ARG A 232 26.50 -31.74 -15.64
N THR A 233 25.27 -32.24 -15.51
CA THR A 233 24.06 -31.45 -15.81
C THR A 233 23.64 -30.56 -14.64
N LYS A 234 24.15 -30.83 -13.43
CA LYS A 234 23.76 -30.18 -12.17
C LYS A 234 22.29 -30.42 -11.82
N GLU A 235 21.75 -31.57 -12.22
CA GLU A 235 20.37 -31.95 -12.00
C GLU A 235 20.27 -33.12 -11.03
N PHE A 236 19.20 -33.15 -10.25
CA PHE A 236 18.79 -34.32 -9.48
C PHE A 236 18.01 -35.24 -10.42
N GLU A 237 18.56 -36.41 -10.73
CA GLU A 237 17.91 -37.38 -11.63
C GLU A 237 16.64 -37.94 -10.99
N PHE A 238 16.70 -38.21 -9.69
CA PHE A 238 15.56 -38.59 -8.87
C PHE A 238 15.86 -38.38 -7.38
N THR A 239 14.79 -38.29 -6.59
CA THR A 239 14.80 -38.19 -5.14
C THR A 239 13.87 -39.25 -4.55
N ILE A 240 14.33 -39.92 -3.49
CA ILE A 240 13.58 -40.92 -2.73
C ILE A 240 13.43 -40.39 -1.31
N ASN A 241 12.21 -40.40 -0.78
CA ASN A 241 11.87 -39.89 0.54
C ASN A 241 10.97 -40.87 1.34
N ALA A 242 10.42 -40.45 2.48
CA ALA A 242 9.57 -41.29 3.32
C ALA A 242 8.29 -41.75 2.61
N LYS A 243 7.75 -40.96 1.66
CA LYS A 243 6.59 -41.36 0.85
C LYS A 243 6.91 -42.51 -0.10
N ASP A 244 8.18 -42.65 -0.47
CA ASP A 244 8.70 -43.74 -1.30
C ASP A 244 9.10 -44.98 -0.49
N GLY A 245 8.96 -44.93 0.85
CA GLY A 245 9.24 -46.04 1.74
C GLY A 245 10.53 -45.91 2.57
N LEU A 246 11.19 -44.75 2.60
CA LEU A 246 12.24 -44.50 3.59
C LEU A 246 11.69 -44.45 5.01
N SER A 247 12.50 -44.85 5.97
CA SER A 247 12.21 -44.78 7.41
C SER A 247 12.02 -43.33 7.91
N GLY A 248 12.59 -42.35 7.20
CA GLY A 248 12.41 -40.92 7.48
C GLY A 248 13.01 -40.05 6.38
N ASP A 249 12.58 -38.80 6.32
CA ASP A 249 13.07 -37.82 5.33
C ASP A 249 14.46 -37.26 5.72
N GLU A 250 14.71 -37.10 7.01
CA GLU A 250 15.93 -36.46 7.50
C GLU A 250 17.10 -37.47 7.55
N ILE A 251 18.02 -37.38 6.58
CA ILE A 251 19.23 -38.21 6.54
C ILE A 251 20.25 -37.70 7.56
N THR A 252 20.86 -38.60 8.33
CA THR A 252 21.88 -38.20 9.33
C THR A 252 23.19 -37.78 8.63
N PRO A 253 24.02 -36.93 9.27
CA PRO A 253 25.34 -36.59 8.73
C PRO A 253 26.19 -37.84 8.49
N GLY A 254 26.64 -38.05 7.26
CA GLY A 254 27.35 -39.30 6.88
C GLY A 254 26.47 -40.56 6.88
N GLY A 255 25.15 -40.43 6.94
CA GLY A 255 24.19 -41.54 7.01
C GLY A 255 24.01 -42.34 5.71
N LEU A 256 24.78 -42.07 4.67
CA LEU A 256 24.73 -42.85 3.43
C LEU A 256 25.93 -43.79 3.34
N PHE A 257 25.67 -45.06 3.00
CA PHE A 257 26.71 -46.05 2.83
C PHE A 257 26.35 -47.01 1.70
N ILE A 258 27.30 -47.32 0.81
CA ILE A 258 27.09 -48.34 -0.24
C ILE A 258 27.89 -49.58 0.13
N ASP A 259 27.20 -50.71 0.21
CA ASP A 259 27.86 -51.99 0.46
C ASP A 259 28.45 -52.60 -0.83
N ARG A 260 29.23 -53.68 -0.67
CA ARG A 260 29.84 -54.43 -1.78
C ARG A 260 28.82 -55.04 -2.76
N ASN A 261 27.55 -55.13 -2.40
CA ASN A 261 26.47 -55.66 -3.24
C ASN A 261 25.72 -54.54 -4.00
N ASP A 262 26.15 -53.29 -3.88
CA ASP A 262 25.48 -52.09 -4.41
C ASP A 262 24.10 -51.81 -3.79
N LEU A 263 23.90 -52.20 -2.53
CA LEU A 263 22.78 -51.67 -1.74
C LEU A 263 23.23 -50.36 -1.11
N LEU A 264 22.45 -49.31 -1.37
CA LEU A 264 22.56 -48.03 -0.69
C LEU A 264 21.83 -48.12 0.64
N TRP A 265 22.58 -48.13 1.74
CA TRP A 265 22.07 -48.01 3.09
C TRP A 265 21.89 -46.54 3.45
N VAL A 266 20.72 -46.24 4.02
CA VAL A 266 20.24 -44.88 4.28
C VAL A 266 19.85 -44.77 5.76
N GLY A 267 20.74 -44.19 6.55
CA GLY A 267 20.53 -43.84 7.95
C GLY A 267 19.79 -42.51 8.09
N THR A 268 18.72 -42.53 8.88
CA THR A 268 17.82 -41.40 9.10
C THR A 268 17.68 -41.12 10.59
N TYR A 269 17.04 -40.01 10.94
CA TYR A 269 16.69 -39.73 12.34
C TYR A 269 15.67 -40.74 12.93
N HIS A 270 14.97 -41.48 12.07
CA HIS A 270 13.92 -42.44 12.42
C HIS A 270 14.25 -43.88 12.01
N GLY A 271 15.54 -44.23 11.96
CA GLY A 271 15.98 -45.58 11.64
C GLY A 271 16.73 -45.70 10.32
N ILE A 272 16.76 -46.91 9.78
CA ILE A 272 17.57 -47.27 8.61
C ILE A 272 16.72 -47.89 7.51
N SER A 273 17.02 -47.53 6.28
CA SER A 273 16.46 -48.12 5.06
C SER A 273 17.58 -48.61 4.15
N ASN A 274 17.27 -49.48 3.19
CA ASN A 274 18.18 -49.79 2.09
C ASN A 274 17.47 -49.63 0.74
N PHE A 275 18.24 -49.27 -0.28
CA PHE A 275 17.79 -49.06 -1.63
C PHE A 275 18.67 -49.85 -2.60
N ASN A 276 18.05 -50.69 -3.41
CA ASN A 276 18.77 -51.50 -4.39
C ASN A 276 19.06 -50.69 -5.66
N ILE A 277 20.31 -50.25 -5.82
CA ILE A 277 20.75 -49.45 -6.96
C ILE A 277 20.59 -50.20 -8.29
N ARG A 278 20.63 -51.54 -8.26
CA ARG A 278 20.49 -52.39 -9.46
C ARG A 278 19.06 -52.74 -9.80
N ALA A 279 18.10 -52.48 -8.90
CA ALA A 279 16.70 -52.71 -9.21
C ALA A 279 16.33 -51.78 -10.35
N LYS A 280 16.15 -52.34 -11.56
CA LYS A 280 15.57 -51.59 -12.67
C LYS A 280 14.21 -51.08 -12.18
N SER A 281 14.03 -49.77 -12.13
CA SER A 281 12.71 -49.17 -12.00
C SER A 281 11.87 -49.76 -13.13
N SER A 282 11.02 -50.73 -12.78
CA SER A 282 10.35 -51.61 -13.73
C SER A 282 9.10 -50.96 -14.34
N ILE A 283 8.91 -49.66 -14.13
CA ILE A 283 7.73 -48.93 -14.59
C ILE A 283 8.20 -47.76 -15.46
N THR A 284 8.53 -48.07 -16.70
CA THR A 284 8.79 -47.11 -17.79
C THR A 284 7.50 -46.71 -18.49
N PHE A 285 6.46 -46.33 -17.74
CA PHE A 285 5.26 -45.78 -18.35
C PHE A 285 5.28 -44.27 -18.16
N ALA A 286 5.45 -43.55 -19.26
CA ALA A 286 5.15 -42.13 -19.27
C ALA A 286 3.63 -41.97 -19.06
N PRO A 287 3.19 -41.02 -18.22
CA PRO A 287 1.77 -40.86 -17.96
C PRO A 287 1.09 -40.37 -19.25
N VAL A 288 0.04 -41.07 -19.66
CA VAL A 288 -0.81 -40.63 -20.76
C VAL A 288 -1.57 -39.40 -20.26
N CYS A 289 -1.42 -38.29 -20.98
CA CYS A 289 -2.11 -37.05 -20.67
C CYS A 289 -3.40 -36.97 -21.51
N TYR A 290 -4.51 -36.55 -20.91
CA TYR A 290 -5.76 -36.32 -21.62
C TYR A 290 -6.39 -35.00 -21.16
N ILE A 291 -7.25 -34.44 -22.00
CA ILE A 291 -8.12 -33.32 -21.62
C ILE A 291 -9.25 -33.90 -20.78
N GLU A 292 -9.30 -33.55 -19.51
CA GLU A 292 -10.37 -33.98 -18.59
C GLU A 292 -11.62 -33.14 -18.77
N LYS A 293 -11.44 -31.82 -18.85
CA LYS A 293 -12.53 -30.86 -19.04
C LYS A 293 -12.09 -29.76 -19.98
N MET A 294 -13.04 -29.31 -20.79
CA MET A 294 -12.88 -28.12 -21.61
C MET A 294 -14.00 -27.15 -21.27
N TYR A 295 -13.67 -25.88 -21.08
CA TYR A 295 -14.67 -24.83 -20.88
C TYR A 295 -14.63 -23.86 -22.05
N MET A 296 -15.81 -23.49 -22.52
CA MET A 296 -16.02 -22.53 -23.59
C MET A 296 -16.86 -21.38 -23.04
N ASN A 297 -16.30 -20.18 -23.01
CA ASN A 297 -16.93 -19.00 -22.40
C ASN A 297 -17.46 -19.22 -20.97
N GLY A 298 -16.81 -20.11 -20.20
CA GLY A 298 -17.18 -20.45 -18.82
C GLY A 298 -18.14 -21.63 -18.66
N GLU A 299 -18.71 -22.17 -19.75
CA GLU A 299 -19.55 -23.36 -19.70
C GLU A 299 -18.76 -24.63 -20.04
N LEU A 300 -19.04 -25.72 -19.32
CA LEU A 300 -18.40 -27.02 -19.54
C LEU A 300 -18.83 -27.60 -20.90
N THR A 301 -17.86 -27.99 -21.71
CA THR A 301 -18.06 -28.57 -23.04
C THR A 301 -17.21 -29.83 -23.22
N VAL A 302 -17.62 -30.71 -24.11
CA VAL A 302 -16.93 -31.98 -24.38
C VAL A 302 -15.84 -31.74 -25.42
N ALA A 303 -14.59 -32.06 -25.09
CA ALA A 303 -13.46 -31.96 -26.01
C ALA A 303 -13.53 -33.06 -27.09
N GLY A 304 -14.12 -32.74 -28.25
CA GLY A 304 -14.09 -33.58 -29.46
C GLY A 304 -13.05 -33.08 -30.45
N ASN A 305 -12.18 -33.96 -30.95
CA ASN A 305 -11.11 -33.55 -31.87
C ASN A 305 -11.69 -33.07 -33.22
N GLY A 306 -11.19 -31.96 -33.77
CA GLY A 306 -11.71 -31.34 -34.98
C GLY A 306 -12.99 -30.51 -34.78
N GLN A 307 -13.30 -30.11 -33.54
CA GLN A 307 -14.48 -29.28 -33.26
C GLN A 307 -14.37 -27.90 -33.91
N THR A 308 -15.51 -27.37 -34.32
CA THR A 308 -15.59 -26.06 -34.95
C THR A 308 -16.48 -25.14 -34.12
N PHE A 309 -15.89 -24.07 -33.61
CA PHE A 309 -16.53 -23.07 -32.77
C PHE A 309 -17.02 -21.88 -33.61
N ALA A 310 -18.07 -21.22 -33.15
CA ALA A 310 -18.54 -19.96 -33.70
C ALA A 310 -17.58 -18.81 -33.33
N HIS A 311 -17.66 -17.69 -34.05
CA HIS A 311 -16.78 -16.54 -33.83
C HIS A 311 -16.82 -15.94 -32.40
N ASN A 312 -17.91 -16.16 -31.67
CA ASN A 312 -18.12 -15.69 -30.30
C ASN A 312 -17.75 -16.74 -29.24
N GLU A 313 -17.37 -17.94 -29.66
CA GLU A 313 -16.94 -19.07 -28.83
C GLU A 313 -15.41 -19.13 -28.80
N ASN A 314 -14.78 -18.03 -28.37
CA ASN A 314 -13.34 -17.81 -28.54
C ASN A 314 -12.55 -17.69 -27.23
N ASN A 315 -13.19 -17.97 -26.08
CA ASN A 315 -12.51 -18.15 -24.80
C ASN A 315 -12.55 -19.63 -24.43
N LEU A 316 -11.39 -20.27 -24.44
CA LEU A 316 -11.24 -21.70 -24.20
C LEU A 316 -10.31 -21.96 -23.01
N ILE A 317 -10.73 -22.87 -22.14
CA ILE A 317 -9.92 -23.36 -21.02
C ILE A 317 -9.81 -24.88 -21.16
N PHE A 318 -8.60 -25.40 -21.15
CA PHE A 318 -8.35 -26.84 -21.16
C PHE A 318 -7.82 -27.27 -19.79
N GLU A 319 -8.53 -28.15 -19.10
CA GLU A 319 -8.02 -28.89 -17.94
C GLU A 319 -7.46 -30.21 -18.45
N ILE A 320 -6.14 -30.37 -18.34
CA ILE A 320 -5.45 -31.61 -18.68
C ILE A 320 -5.13 -32.38 -17.41
N SER A 321 -5.21 -33.71 -17.46
CA SER A 321 -4.73 -34.55 -16.38
C SER A 321 -3.91 -35.71 -16.92
N ALA A 322 -2.98 -36.19 -16.10
CA ALA A 322 -2.15 -37.34 -16.43
C ALA A 322 -2.23 -38.34 -15.27
N LEU A 323 -2.49 -39.61 -15.60
CA LEU A 323 -2.65 -40.66 -14.60
C LEU A 323 -1.28 -41.09 -14.06
N SER A 324 -0.97 -40.64 -12.84
CA SER A 324 0.22 -41.04 -12.07
C SER A 324 -0.22 -41.53 -10.69
N PHE A 325 -0.68 -42.78 -10.61
CA PHE A 325 -1.20 -43.39 -9.36
C PHE A 325 -0.15 -43.51 -8.25
N SER A 326 1.15 -43.52 -8.60
CA SER A 326 2.24 -43.60 -7.63
C SER A 326 2.60 -42.25 -7.01
N ASP A 327 2.36 -41.13 -7.71
CA ASP A 327 2.64 -39.79 -7.23
C ASP A 327 1.87 -38.76 -8.07
N GLU A 328 0.71 -38.34 -7.57
CA GLU A 328 -0.17 -37.36 -8.22
C GLU A 328 0.40 -35.94 -8.17
N THR A 329 1.25 -35.63 -7.18
CA THR A 329 1.75 -34.26 -6.94
C THR A 329 3.00 -33.90 -7.75
N SER A 330 3.69 -34.90 -8.31
CA SER A 330 4.93 -34.73 -9.07
C SER A 330 4.74 -34.56 -10.58
N VAL A 331 3.49 -34.51 -11.07
CA VAL A 331 3.21 -34.43 -12.50
C VAL A 331 3.51 -33.02 -13.01
N GLU A 332 4.41 -32.93 -13.98
CA GLU A 332 4.72 -31.69 -14.71
C GLU A 332 4.09 -31.76 -16.09
N TYR A 333 3.36 -30.70 -16.46
CA TYR A 333 2.68 -30.54 -17.73
C TYR A 333 3.46 -29.60 -18.64
N GLU A 334 3.45 -29.90 -19.94
CA GLU A 334 3.93 -29.01 -20.99
C GLU A 334 2.86 -28.93 -22.07
N TYR A 335 2.42 -27.72 -22.39
CA TYR A 335 1.42 -27.50 -23.42
C TYR A 335 1.67 -26.21 -24.19
N TYR A 336 1.26 -26.22 -25.45
CA TYR A 336 1.36 -25.07 -26.34
C TYR A 336 0.16 -25.03 -27.28
N LEU A 337 -0.27 -23.81 -27.63
CA LEU A 337 -1.31 -23.58 -28.62
C LEU A 337 -0.67 -22.89 -29.82
N ARG A 338 -0.90 -23.41 -31.02
CA ARG A 338 -0.45 -22.80 -32.28
C ARG A 338 -1.64 -22.55 -33.20
N GLY A 339 -1.75 -21.33 -33.70
CA GLY A 339 -2.75 -20.96 -34.72
C GLY A 339 -2.20 -21.10 -36.13
N THR A 340 -2.74 -22.03 -36.92
CA THR A 340 -2.45 -22.16 -38.35
C THR A 340 -3.24 -21.10 -39.12
N GLY A 341 -2.54 -20.07 -39.61
CA GLY A 341 -3.12 -18.99 -40.42
C GLY A 341 -3.11 -17.59 -39.79
N ASN A 342 -2.91 -17.47 -38.47
CA ASN A 342 -3.01 -16.19 -37.74
C ASN A 342 -1.79 -15.81 -36.87
N ASN A 343 -0.63 -16.46 -37.05
CA ASN A 343 0.61 -16.21 -36.27
C ASN A 343 0.46 -16.27 -34.73
N TYR A 344 -0.59 -16.91 -34.20
CA TYR A 344 -0.79 -17.05 -32.76
C TYR A 344 0.04 -18.21 -32.21
N SER A 345 0.77 -18.00 -31.10
CA SER A 345 1.49 -19.05 -30.38
C SER A 345 1.55 -18.79 -28.87
N SER A 346 1.33 -19.82 -28.05
CA SER A 346 1.54 -19.81 -26.60
C SER A 346 2.37 -21.02 -26.17
N TYR A 347 3.11 -20.92 -25.06
CA TYR A 347 3.87 -22.04 -24.49
C TYR A 347 3.84 -21.96 -22.96
N HIS A 348 3.63 -23.10 -22.30
CA HIS A 348 3.68 -23.24 -20.86
C HIS A 348 4.33 -24.57 -20.46
N ARG A 349 5.08 -24.54 -19.36
CA ARG A 349 5.67 -25.72 -18.73
C ARG A 349 5.71 -25.54 -17.21
N GLY A 350 5.20 -26.51 -16.46
CA GLY A 350 5.13 -26.46 -15.00
C GLY A 350 4.07 -27.39 -14.43
N ASN A 351 3.64 -27.16 -13.20
CA ASN A 351 2.65 -28.00 -12.52
C ASN A 351 1.20 -27.53 -12.75
N GLU A 352 1.00 -26.47 -13.52
CA GLU A 352 -0.33 -25.94 -13.84
C GLU A 352 -1.02 -26.85 -14.86
N TYR A 353 -2.18 -27.38 -14.46
CA TYR A 353 -2.95 -28.32 -15.27
C TYR A 353 -4.06 -27.62 -16.08
N ARG A 354 -4.24 -26.30 -15.90
CA ARG A 354 -5.22 -25.49 -16.64
C ARG A 354 -4.55 -24.55 -17.64
N ALA A 355 -4.87 -24.73 -18.92
CA ALA A 355 -4.45 -23.83 -19.99
C ALA A 355 -5.56 -22.81 -20.30
N TYR A 356 -5.26 -21.51 -20.19
CA TYR A 356 -6.23 -20.42 -20.40
C TYR A 356 -5.98 -19.67 -21.70
N TYR A 357 -6.98 -19.62 -22.60
CA TYR A 357 -6.91 -18.90 -23.86
C TYR A 357 -8.10 -17.97 -24.05
N ASN A 358 -7.86 -16.67 -23.93
CA ASN A 358 -8.89 -15.65 -24.04
C ASN A 358 -8.83 -14.95 -25.41
N ASN A 359 -10.01 -14.68 -25.97
CA ASN A 359 -10.22 -13.91 -27.20
C ASN A 359 -9.39 -14.39 -28.39
N LEU A 360 -9.42 -15.71 -28.67
CA LEU A 360 -8.72 -16.29 -29.80
C LEU A 360 -9.26 -15.75 -31.14
N PRO A 361 -8.41 -15.30 -32.07
CA PRO A 361 -8.86 -14.85 -33.38
C PRO A 361 -9.45 -16.01 -34.23
N PRO A 362 -10.34 -15.74 -35.21
CA PRO A 362 -10.89 -16.79 -36.06
C PRO A 362 -9.82 -17.49 -36.92
N GLY A 363 -9.65 -18.79 -36.77
CA GLY A 363 -8.62 -19.57 -37.47
C GLY A 363 -8.57 -21.01 -36.99
N GLU A 364 -7.64 -21.78 -37.54
CA GLU A 364 -7.38 -23.15 -37.12
C GLU A 364 -6.33 -23.17 -36.01
N TYR A 365 -6.51 -24.05 -35.03
CA TYR A 365 -5.67 -24.16 -33.85
C TYR A 365 -5.31 -25.61 -33.54
N GLU A 366 -4.06 -25.79 -33.11
CA GLU A 366 -3.53 -27.05 -32.59
C GLU A 366 -3.12 -26.82 -31.13
N PHE A 367 -3.86 -27.41 -30.19
CA PHE A 367 -3.50 -27.47 -28.78
C PHE A 367 -2.72 -28.77 -28.54
N ILE A 368 -1.44 -28.65 -28.25
CA ILE A 368 -0.54 -29.80 -28.09
C ILE A 368 -0.10 -29.85 -26.64
N TYR A 369 -0.25 -31.02 -26.02
CA TYR A 369 -0.03 -31.20 -24.59
C TYR A 369 0.61 -32.56 -24.29
N LYS A 370 1.44 -32.59 -23.26
CA LYS A 370 2.05 -33.81 -22.72
C LYS A 370 2.31 -33.61 -21.22
N ALA A 371 2.51 -34.72 -20.53
CA ALA A 371 2.90 -34.71 -19.13
C ALA A 371 4.11 -35.60 -18.92
N LYS A 372 4.87 -35.33 -17.86
CA LYS A 372 5.84 -36.26 -17.31
C LYS A 372 5.52 -36.52 -15.85
N GLY A 373 5.70 -37.76 -15.42
CA GLY A 373 5.59 -38.13 -14.00
C GLY A 373 6.95 -38.06 -13.31
N LYS A 374 7.00 -38.53 -12.07
CA LYS A 374 8.22 -38.63 -11.24
C LYS A 374 9.43 -39.26 -11.94
N ASN A 375 9.21 -40.15 -12.89
CA ASN A 375 10.27 -40.85 -13.60
C ASN A 375 10.98 -39.99 -14.65
N ASN A 376 10.60 -38.71 -14.78
CA ASN A 376 11.18 -37.72 -15.68
C ASN A 376 11.13 -38.10 -17.19
N ILE A 377 10.25 -39.05 -17.54
CA ILE A 377 9.97 -39.47 -18.91
C ILE A 377 8.72 -38.74 -19.38
N TRP A 378 8.86 -37.96 -20.45
CA TRP A 378 7.72 -37.32 -21.11
C TRP A 378 6.86 -38.34 -21.84
N GLY A 379 5.55 -38.20 -21.67
CA GLY A 379 4.56 -38.87 -22.52
C GLY A 379 4.67 -38.41 -23.97
N TYR A 380 4.09 -39.20 -24.86
CA TYR A 380 3.87 -38.74 -26.23
C TYR A 380 2.98 -37.51 -26.19
N ALA A 381 3.29 -36.54 -27.05
CA ALA A 381 2.48 -35.34 -27.18
C ALA A 381 1.17 -35.70 -27.87
N GLU A 382 0.07 -35.41 -27.18
CA GLU A 382 -1.27 -35.48 -27.75
C GLU A 382 -1.62 -34.14 -28.36
N LYS A 383 -2.47 -34.17 -29.38
CA LYS A 383 -2.93 -32.97 -30.08
C LYS A 383 -4.44 -32.91 -30.14
N TYR A 384 -4.96 -31.72 -29.87
CA TYR A 384 -6.36 -31.37 -29.99
C TYR A 384 -6.51 -30.24 -31.02
N GLU A 385 -7.16 -30.55 -32.13
CA GLU A 385 -7.37 -29.62 -33.24
C GLU A 385 -8.77 -29.00 -33.14
N PHE A 386 -8.87 -27.69 -33.34
CA PHE A 386 -10.15 -27.00 -33.42
C PHE A 386 -10.10 -25.80 -34.36
N CYS A 387 -11.25 -25.35 -34.84
CA CYS A 387 -11.37 -24.22 -35.76
C CYS A 387 -12.38 -23.20 -35.21
N ILE A 388 -12.01 -21.93 -35.14
CA ILE A 388 -12.94 -20.84 -34.83
C ILE A 388 -13.38 -20.21 -36.15
N LYS A 389 -14.67 -20.33 -36.49
CA LYS A 389 -15.22 -19.77 -37.74
C LYS A 389 -15.13 -18.25 -37.74
N ASN A 390 -14.86 -17.71 -38.94
CA ASN A 390 -15.11 -16.31 -39.22
C ASN A 390 -16.58 -15.95 -38.97
N ALA A 391 -16.83 -14.73 -38.48
CA ALA A 391 -18.17 -14.26 -38.25
C ALA A 391 -18.98 -14.19 -39.56
N TRP A 392 -20.26 -14.58 -39.52
CA TRP A 392 -21.12 -14.73 -40.71
C TRP A 392 -21.29 -13.44 -41.53
N TYR A 393 -21.18 -12.26 -40.91
CA TYR A 393 -21.24 -10.96 -41.59
C TYR A 393 -19.97 -10.60 -42.40
N HIS A 394 -18.92 -11.42 -42.30
CA HIS A 394 -17.74 -11.32 -43.18
C HIS A 394 -17.87 -12.13 -44.48
N THR A 395 -18.95 -12.90 -44.69
CA THR A 395 -19.17 -13.64 -45.94
C THR A 395 -19.52 -12.72 -47.10
N TRP A 396 -19.00 -13.01 -48.30
CA TRP A 396 -19.27 -12.21 -49.51
C TRP A 396 -20.77 -12.16 -49.83
N VAL A 397 -21.51 -13.24 -49.61
CA VAL A 397 -22.96 -13.34 -49.86
C VAL A 397 -23.74 -12.34 -49.00
N PHE A 398 -23.39 -12.19 -47.72
CA PHE A 398 -24.02 -11.20 -46.83
C PHE A 398 -23.70 -9.77 -47.27
N ARG A 399 -22.44 -9.49 -47.63
CA ARG A 399 -22.04 -8.17 -48.14
C ARG A 399 -22.76 -7.80 -49.44
N THR A 400 -22.88 -8.75 -50.37
CA THR A 400 -23.67 -8.54 -51.60
C THR A 400 -25.16 -8.41 -51.34
N GLY A 401 -25.70 -9.14 -50.37
CA GLY A 401 -27.11 -9.03 -49.96
C GLY A 401 -27.44 -7.67 -49.38
N VAL A 402 -26.59 -7.13 -48.51
CA VAL A 402 -26.74 -5.77 -47.95
C VAL A 402 -26.68 -4.73 -49.06
N ILE A 403 -25.72 -4.83 -50.00
CA ILE A 403 -25.62 -3.92 -51.14
C ILE A 403 -26.88 -3.99 -52.02
N LEU A 404 -27.38 -5.19 -52.34
CA LEU A 404 -28.60 -5.35 -53.13
C LEU A 404 -29.84 -4.84 -52.39
N THR A 405 -29.91 -4.97 -51.07
CA THR A 405 -31.03 -4.47 -50.25
C THR A 405 -31.01 -2.96 -50.18
N ILE A 406 -29.82 -2.35 -50.11
CA ILE A 406 -29.65 -0.90 -50.20
C ILE A 406 -30.01 -0.39 -51.60
N LEU A 407 -29.59 -1.08 -52.66
CA LEU A 407 -29.95 -0.71 -54.04
C LEU A 407 -31.45 -0.87 -54.31
N LEU A 408 -32.07 -1.93 -53.79
CA LEU A 408 -33.51 -2.14 -53.89
C LEU A 408 -34.29 -1.11 -53.05
N GLY A 409 -33.82 -0.83 -51.84
CA GLY A 409 -34.40 0.18 -50.95
C GLY A 409 -34.30 1.58 -51.52
N THR A 410 -33.15 1.95 -52.11
CA THR A 410 -32.97 3.23 -52.81
C THR A 410 -33.81 3.32 -54.07
N TYR A 411 -33.97 2.22 -54.82
CA TYR A 411 -34.85 2.16 -55.99
C TYR A 411 -36.34 2.25 -55.61
N LEU A 412 -36.79 1.53 -54.59
CA LEU A 412 -38.14 1.66 -54.05
C LEU A 412 -38.39 3.06 -53.50
N PHE A 413 -37.44 3.60 -52.74
CA PHE A 413 -37.50 4.97 -52.24
C PHE A 413 -37.59 5.98 -53.38
N TYR A 414 -36.83 5.80 -54.45
CA TYR A 414 -36.87 6.65 -55.64
C TYR A 414 -38.26 6.63 -56.31
N ILE A 415 -38.86 5.45 -56.49
CA ILE A 415 -40.22 5.31 -57.07
C ILE A 415 -41.28 5.91 -56.15
N ILE A 416 -41.23 5.62 -54.85
CA ILE A 416 -42.14 6.18 -53.85
C ILE A 416 -41.98 7.70 -53.80
N ARG A 417 -40.75 8.22 -53.85
CA ARG A 417 -40.49 9.65 -53.86
C ARG A 417 -41.05 10.33 -55.10
N ILE A 418 -40.88 9.76 -56.29
CA ILE A 418 -41.39 10.39 -57.52
C ILE A 418 -42.92 10.43 -57.53
N ASN A 419 -43.57 9.35 -57.08
CA ASN A 419 -45.02 9.31 -56.99
C ASN A 419 -45.56 10.22 -55.87
N ALA A 420 -44.85 10.30 -54.73
CA ALA A 420 -45.15 11.23 -53.64
C ALA A 420 -44.92 12.69 -54.04
N ILE A 421 -43.90 13.00 -54.84
CA ILE A 421 -43.60 14.35 -55.35
C ILE A 421 -44.68 14.79 -56.33
N LYS A 422 -45.18 13.91 -57.21
CA LYS A 422 -46.29 14.23 -58.13
C LYS A 422 -47.60 14.47 -57.37
N ALA A 423 -47.87 13.71 -56.31
CA ALA A 423 -49.04 13.92 -55.44
C ALA A 423 -48.88 15.17 -54.55
N GLN A 424 -47.67 15.42 -54.02
CA GLN A 424 -47.33 16.61 -53.26
C GLN A 424 -47.44 17.86 -54.11
N LYS A 425 -47.02 17.87 -55.37
CA LYS A 425 -47.15 19.04 -56.25
C LYS A 425 -48.61 19.47 -56.43
N LYS A 426 -49.51 18.51 -56.66
CA LYS A 426 -50.97 18.78 -56.75
C LYS A 426 -51.59 19.23 -55.43
N ARG A 427 -51.17 18.65 -54.29
CA ARG A 427 -51.60 19.12 -52.95
C ARG A 427 -51.01 20.49 -52.61
N LEU A 428 -49.78 20.76 -53.02
CA LEU A 428 -49.04 21.99 -52.79
C LEU A 428 -49.63 23.15 -53.60
N GLU A 429 -50.11 22.95 -54.83
CA GLU A 429 -50.77 24.01 -55.59
C GLU A 429 -52.16 24.41 -55.02
N HIS A 430 -52.78 23.53 -54.24
CA HIS A 430 -54.01 23.83 -53.48
C HIS A 430 -53.66 24.45 -52.12
N GLN A 431 -52.71 23.86 -51.41
CA GLN A 431 -52.22 24.35 -50.12
C GLN A 431 -51.48 25.67 -50.21
N VAL A 432 -50.77 25.98 -51.30
CA VAL A 432 -50.09 27.26 -51.49
C VAL A 432 -51.11 28.38 -51.63
N ARG A 433 -52.28 28.15 -52.24
CA ARG A 433 -53.34 29.17 -52.33
C ARG A 433 -54.00 29.45 -50.98
N GLU A 434 -54.27 28.42 -50.19
CA GLU A 434 -54.78 28.59 -48.82
C GLU A 434 -53.70 29.14 -47.88
N ARG A 435 -52.47 28.64 -47.98
CA ARG A 435 -51.32 29.12 -47.21
C ARG A 435 -50.87 30.50 -47.59
N THR A 436 -51.04 30.99 -48.82
CA THR A 436 -50.73 32.40 -49.14
C THR A 436 -51.67 33.34 -48.39
N HIS A 437 -52.94 32.96 -48.22
CA HIS A 437 -53.89 33.75 -47.45
C HIS A 437 -53.66 33.61 -45.93
N GLU A 438 -53.36 32.40 -45.44
CA GLU A 438 -53.00 32.18 -44.04
C GLU A 438 -51.62 32.77 -43.67
N LEU A 439 -50.64 32.80 -44.59
CA LEU A 439 -49.32 33.41 -44.38
C LEU A 439 -49.39 34.92 -44.33
N GLU A 440 -50.27 35.57 -45.10
CA GLU A 440 -50.47 37.02 -44.96
C GLU A 440 -50.99 37.36 -43.57
N VAL A 441 -51.99 36.62 -43.07
CA VAL A 441 -52.53 36.81 -41.71
C VAL A 441 -51.51 36.42 -40.63
N ALA A 442 -50.79 35.31 -40.80
CA ALA A 442 -49.78 34.87 -39.85
C ALA A 442 -48.52 35.76 -39.86
N ASN A 443 -48.11 36.32 -41.00
CA ASN A 443 -47.01 37.28 -41.06
C ASN A 443 -47.39 38.60 -40.37
N THR A 444 -48.63 39.08 -40.55
CA THR A 444 -49.10 40.25 -39.79
C THR A 444 -49.13 40.00 -38.27
N GLU A 445 -49.48 38.79 -37.85
CA GLU A 445 -49.47 38.38 -36.44
C GLU A 445 -48.04 38.21 -35.90
N ILE A 446 -47.12 37.62 -36.67
CA ILE A 446 -45.71 37.44 -36.30
C ILE A 446 -44.99 38.79 -36.22
N GLU A 447 -45.28 39.72 -37.13
CA GLU A 447 -44.76 41.09 -37.08
C GLU A 447 -45.25 41.81 -35.82
N ALA A 448 -46.55 41.71 -35.51
CA ALA A 448 -47.12 42.26 -34.27
C ALA A 448 -46.49 41.65 -33.00
N GLN A 449 -46.28 40.33 -32.96
CA GLN A 449 -45.64 39.65 -31.82
C GLN A 449 -44.15 40.03 -31.67
N ARG A 450 -43.42 40.17 -32.79
CA ARG A 450 -42.02 40.61 -32.77
C ARG A 450 -41.89 42.04 -32.25
N ASP A 451 -42.78 42.92 -32.68
CA ASP A 451 -42.78 44.31 -32.25
C ASP A 451 -43.22 44.44 -30.78
N TYR A 452 -44.15 43.60 -30.32
CA TYR A 452 -44.51 43.48 -28.90
C TYR A 452 -43.33 42.97 -28.04
N ALA A 453 -42.59 41.96 -28.49
CA ALA A 453 -41.42 41.44 -27.78
C ALA A 453 -40.27 42.46 -27.71
N ARG A 454 -40.04 43.21 -28.79
CA ARG A 454 -39.08 44.33 -28.79
C ARG A 454 -39.51 45.43 -27.83
N TYR A 455 -40.78 45.80 -27.84
CA TYR A 455 -41.35 46.75 -26.89
C TYR A 455 -41.15 46.31 -25.44
N GLN A 456 -41.43 45.04 -25.10
CA GLN A 456 -41.18 44.52 -23.75
C GLN A 456 -39.71 44.56 -23.35
N ARG A 457 -38.79 44.18 -24.24
CA ARG A 457 -37.34 44.25 -23.97
C ARG A 457 -36.89 45.68 -23.68
N ASP A 458 -37.35 46.63 -24.49
CA ASP A 458 -36.97 48.03 -24.34
C ASP A 458 -37.59 48.63 -23.06
N GLN A 459 -38.81 48.23 -22.68
CA GLN A 459 -39.40 48.56 -21.38
C GLN A 459 -38.59 48.01 -20.20
N ILE A 460 -38.13 46.75 -20.28
CA ILE A 460 -37.30 46.15 -19.23
C ILE A 460 -35.95 46.85 -19.12
N ALA A 461 -35.29 47.15 -20.25
CA ALA A 461 -34.02 47.88 -20.26
C ALA A 461 -34.17 49.29 -19.66
N GLN A 462 -35.28 49.97 -19.96
CA GLN A 462 -35.60 51.27 -19.38
C GLN A 462 -35.92 51.17 -17.88
N GLN A 463 -36.64 50.13 -17.44
CA GLN A 463 -36.89 49.87 -16.02
C GLN A 463 -35.60 49.58 -15.26
N GLN A 464 -34.70 48.74 -15.79
CA GLN A 464 -33.42 48.45 -15.16
C GLN A 464 -32.55 49.70 -15.01
N LYS A 465 -32.52 50.55 -16.05
CA LYS A 465 -31.84 51.83 -16.00
C LYS A 465 -32.44 52.74 -14.91
N SER A 466 -33.78 52.86 -14.86
CA SER A 466 -34.46 53.67 -13.85
C SER A 466 -34.27 53.16 -12.42
N ILE A 467 -34.15 51.84 -12.22
CA ILE A 467 -33.85 51.23 -10.91
C ILE A 467 -32.42 51.55 -10.50
N MET A 468 -31.45 51.40 -11.41
CA MET A 468 -30.05 51.74 -11.15
C MET A 468 -29.88 53.23 -10.85
N ASP A 469 -30.53 54.10 -11.62
CA ASP A 469 -30.52 55.55 -11.37
C ASP A 469 -31.10 55.88 -9.98
N SER A 470 -32.15 55.18 -9.55
CA SER A 470 -32.73 55.32 -8.19
C SER A 470 -31.78 54.86 -7.08
N ILE A 471 -31.03 53.78 -7.29
CA ILE A 471 -30.06 53.26 -6.30
C ILE A 471 -28.85 54.18 -6.19
N ASN A 472 -28.34 54.70 -7.31
CA ASN A 472 -27.26 55.69 -7.32
C ASN A 472 -27.70 57.00 -6.65
N TYR A 473 -28.97 57.40 -6.82
CA TYR A 473 -29.53 58.54 -6.10
C TYR A 473 -29.60 58.27 -4.58
N ALA A 474 -30.03 57.07 -4.16
CA ALA A 474 -30.00 56.66 -2.75
C ALA A 474 -28.58 56.70 -2.16
N GLN A 475 -27.56 56.27 -2.91
CA GLN A 475 -26.15 56.41 -2.52
C GLN A 475 -25.74 57.87 -2.33
N THR A 476 -26.19 58.77 -3.21
CA THR A 476 -25.91 60.20 -3.09
C THR A 476 -26.51 60.78 -1.81
N ILE A 477 -27.74 60.39 -1.46
CA ILE A 477 -28.38 60.78 -0.20
C ILE A 477 -27.58 60.23 0.99
N GLN A 478 -27.27 58.93 0.99
CA GLN A 478 -26.53 58.29 2.08
C GLN A 478 -25.17 58.95 2.32
N ASN A 479 -24.40 59.20 1.27
CA ASN A 479 -23.10 59.87 1.35
C ASN A 479 -23.21 61.32 1.87
N SER A 480 -24.35 61.98 1.68
CA SER A 480 -24.59 63.33 2.20
C SER A 480 -24.88 63.35 3.70
N LEU A 481 -25.32 62.22 4.28
CA LEU A 481 -25.56 62.07 5.72
C LEU A 481 -24.28 61.64 6.47
N LEU A 482 -23.32 61.03 5.78
CA LEU A 482 -22.01 60.71 6.35
C LEU A 482 -21.19 61.99 6.58
N PRO A 483 -20.36 62.04 7.65
CA PRO A 483 -19.59 63.22 7.96
C PRO A 483 -18.51 63.47 6.89
N SER A 484 -18.38 64.72 6.44
CA SER A 484 -17.39 65.10 5.43
C SER A 484 -15.95 64.95 5.95
N SER A 485 -15.02 64.62 5.04
CA SER A 485 -13.58 64.46 5.37
C SER A 485 -12.97 65.69 6.06
N SER A 486 -13.44 66.90 5.74
CA SER A 486 -12.96 68.13 6.39
C SER A 486 -13.36 68.24 7.86
N VAL A 487 -14.55 67.76 8.22
CA VAL A 487 -15.01 67.72 9.62
C VAL A 487 -14.22 66.67 10.41
N LEU A 488 -13.94 65.52 9.77
CA LEU A 488 -13.12 64.47 10.35
C LEU A 488 -11.70 64.94 10.66
N GLU A 489 -11.02 65.56 9.70
CA GLU A 489 -9.65 66.07 9.86
C GLU A 489 -9.55 67.16 10.94
N GLN A 490 -10.60 67.98 11.09
CA GLN A 490 -10.63 69.05 12.10
C GLN A 490 -10.83 68.50 13.52
N LEU A 491 -11.74 67.54 13.71
CA LEU A 491 -12.08 67.00 15.03
C LEU A 491 -11.10 65.93 15.50
N LEU A 492 -10.55 65.16 14.56
CA LEU A 492 -9.77 63.97 14.81
C LEU A 492 -8.53 63.99 13.92
N PRO A 493 -7.46 64.73 14.23
CA PRO A 493 -6.30 64.82 13.33
C PRO A 493 -5.55 63.50 13.16
N GLU A 494 -5.49 62.66 14.20
CA GLU A 494 -4.89 61.33 14.16
C GLU A 494 -5.98 60.25 14.16
N HIS A 495 -6.57 60.00 12.99
CA HIS A 495 -7.59 58.96 12.81
C HIS A 495 -7.49 58.23 11.46
N PHE A 496 -8.23 57.13 11.35
CA PHE A 496 -8.65 56.57 10.09
C PHE A 496 -10.09 56.04 10.15
N ILE A 497 -10.73 55.97 8.98
CA ILE A 497 -12.02 55.29 8.78
C ILE A 497 -11.85 54.36 7.58
N LEU A 498 -11.86 53.06 7.82
CA LEU A 498 -11.96 52.05 6.76
C LEU A 498 -13.44 51.78 6.54
N PHE A 499 -13.98 52.29 5.44
CA PHE A 499 -15.38 52.13 5.05
C PHE A 499 -15.47 51.44 3.68
N LYS A 500 -15.94 50.19 3.65
CA LYS A 500 -16.09 49.40 2.42
C LYS A 500 -17.51 48.84 2.32
N PRO A 501 -18.41 49.54 1.60
CA PRO A 501 -19.73 48.99 1.30
C PRO A 501 -19.63 47.72 0.45
N ARG A 502 -20.50 46.75 0.70
CA ARG A 502 -20.63 45.52 -0.07
C ARG A 502 -21.38 45.76 -1.38
N ASP A 503 -22.46 46.53 -1.31
CA ASP A 503 -23.29 46.94 -2.45
C ASP A 503 -23.11 48.45 -2.75
N VAL A 504 -23.85 48.98 -3.72
CA VAL A 504 -23.80 50.43 -4.06
C VAL A 504 -24.15 51.31 -2.86
N VAL A 505 -24.97 50.81 -1.94
CA VAL A 505 -25.34 51.48 -0.67
C VAL A 505 -25.05 50.54 0.49
N SER A 506 -24.58 51.10 1.61
CA SER A 506 -24.12 50.36 2.78
C SER A 506 -25.25 50.17 3.81
N GLY A 507 -25.38 48.98 4.37
CA GLY A 507 -26.13 48.76 5.61
C GLY A 507 -25.42 49.40 6.80
N ASP A 508 -24.10 49.31 6.85
CA ASP A 508 -23.32 49.87 7.95
C ASP A 508 -23.02 51.36 7.76
N PHE A 509 -22.80 52.07 8.86
CA PHE A 509 -22.41 53.48 8.81
C PHE A 509 -21.47 53.88 9.95
N TYR A 510 -20.75 54.97 9.71
CA TYR A 510 -20.05 55.71 10.75
C TYR A 510 -20.73 57.06 10.94
N TRP A 511 -20.73 57.57 12.17
CA TRP A 511 -21.43 58.79 12.52
C TRP A 511 -20.64 59.63 13.50
N ILE A 512 -20.55 60.94 13.23
CA ILE A 512 -19.85 61.90 14.06
C ILE A 512 -20.68 63.17 14.20
N SER A 513 -20.72 63.72 15.41
CA SER A 513 -21.41 64.97 15.72
C SER A 513 -20.58 65.80 16.69
N GLU A 514 -20.27 67.04 16.31
CA GLU A 514 -19.53 67.99 17.15
C GLU A 514 -20.48 68.79 18.04
N GLN A 515 -20.17 68.86 19.34
CA GLN A 515 -20.81 69.75 20.31
C GLN A 515 -19.80 70.76 20.85
N ARG A 516 -20.22 71.64 21.77
CA ARG A 516 -19.36 72.72 22.28
C ARG A 516 -18.09 72.19 22.96
N GLU A 517 -18.24 71.27 23.91
CA GLU A 517 -17.16 70.77 24.78
C GLU A 517 -16.69 69.35 24.44
N HIS A 518 -17.46 68.61 23.64
CA HIS A 518 -17.19 67.23 23.26
C HIS A 518 -17.64 66.97 21.83
N PHE A 519 -17.36 65.76 21.34
CA PHE A 519 -17.92 65.24 20.10
C PHE A 519 -18.29 63.78 20.29
N TYR A 520 -19.20 63.29 19.44
CA TYR A 520 -19.57 61.90 19.38
C TYR A 520 -18.94 61.23 18.17
N VAL A 521 -18.60 59.95 18.31
CA VAL A 521 -18.16 59.09 17.22
C VAL A 521 -18.80 57.71 17.40
N ALA A 522 -19.31 57.15 16.32
CA ALA A 522 -19.96 55.86 16.32
C ALA A 522 -19.64 55.05 15.07
N ALA A 523 -19.59 53.72 15.25
CA ALA A 523 -19.60 52.75 14.17
C ALA A 523 -20.78 51.80 14.42
N ALA A 524 -21.64 51.67 13.41
CA ALA A 524 -22.89 50.93 13.49
C ALA A 524 -22.97 49.91 12.35
N ASP A 525 -23.37 48.71 12.73
CA ASP A 525 -23.67 47.56 11.89
C ASP A 525 -25.19 47.41 11.87
N CYS A 526 -25.83 47.51 10.71
CA CYS A 526 -27.29 47.48 10.62
C CYS A 526 -27.80 46.17 10.06
N THR A 527 -29.01 45.77 10.48
CA THR A 527 -29.64 44.57 9.92
C THR A 527 -29.91 44.71 8.43
N GLY A 528 -29.32 43.80 7.64
CA GLY A 528 -29.54 43.68 6.20
C GLY A 528 -28.57 44.51 5.37
N HIS A 529 -28.49 44.18 4.07
CA HIS A 529 -27.54 44.77 3.13
C HIS A 529 -28.24 45.37 1.91
N GLY A 530 -27.56 46.22 1.15
CA GLY A 530 -28.13 46.87 -0.02
C GLY A 530 -29.24 47.87 0.36
N VAL A 531 -30.26 48.04 -0.50
CA VAL A 531 -31.26 49.11 -0.34
C VAL A 531 -32.00 49.09 1.01
N PRO A 532 -32.52 47.94 1.52
CA PRO A 532 -33.17 47.90 2.83
C PRO A 532 -32.23 48.24 3.99
N GLY A 533 -30.99 47.75 3.97
CA GLY A 533 -29.97 48.09 4.98
C GLY A 533 -29.61 49.57 4.95
N ALA A 534 -29.52 50.17 3.76
CA ALA A 534 -29.27 51.60 3.61
C ALA A 534 -30.38 52.47 4.19
N PHE A 535 -31.65 52.03 4.15
CA PHE A 535 -32.73 52.74 4.85
C PHE A 535 -32.54 52.69 6.37
N MET A 536 -32.07 51.55 6.91
CA MET A 536 -31.76 51.43 8.34
C MET A 536 -30.61 52.31 8.77
N SER A 537 -29.52 52.41 8.00
CA SER A 537 -28.42 53.34 8.31
C SER A 537 -28.85 54.80 8.24
N MET A 538 -29.60 55.19 7.21
CA MET A 538 -30.11 56.56 7.09
C MET A 538 -31.05 56.92 8.25
N LEU A 539 -31.93 55.99 8.64
CA LEU A 539 -32.81 56.18 9.79
C LEU A 539 -32.00 56.30 11.08
N GLY A 540 -31.02 55.42 11.30
CA GLY A 540 -30.12 55.47 12.45
C GLY A 540 -29.40 56.82 12.56
N MET A 541 -28.74 57.26 11.48
CA MET A 541 -28.06 58.55 11.44
C MET A 541 -29.02 59.73 11.69
N ALA A 542 -30.21 59.70 11.12
CA ALA A 542 -31.21 60.76 11.30
C ALA A 542 -31.70 60.84 12.76
N LEU A 543 -32.03 59.69 13.37
CA LEU A 543 -32.47 59.63 14.76
C LEU A 543 -31.35 60.00 15.74
N MET A 544 -30.10 59.57 15.48
CA MET A 544 -28.95 59.98 16.29
C MET A 544 -28.71 61.48 16.22
N ASN A 545 -28.81 62.08 15.02
CA ASN A 545 -28.74 63.53 14.85
C ASN A 545 -29.86 64.25 15.60
N ASP A 546 -31.11 63.77 15.50
CA ASP A 546 -32.24 64.37 16.21
C ASP A 546 -32.06 64.32 17.73
N ILE A 547 -31.70 63.15 18.29
CA ILE A 547 -31.50 62.98 19.73
C ILE A 547 -30.37 63.89 20.24
N VAL A 548 -29.20 63.90 19.58
CA VAL A 548 -28.07 64.73 20.03
C VAL A 548 -28.32 66.22 19.82
N ASN A 549 -29.05 66.64 18.78
CA ASN A 549 -29.37 68.04 18.61
C ASN A 549 -30.37 68.54 19.66
N ASN A 550 -31.29 67.68 20.12
CA ASN A 550 -32.25 67.99 21.17
C ASN A 550 -31.61 67.95 22.57
N GLU A 551 -30.69 67.01 22.81
CA GLU A 551 -29.94 66.86 24.06
C GLU A 551 -28.42 66.79 23.79
N PRO A 552 -27.74 67.94 23.57
CA PRO A 552 -26.33 67.99 23.18
C PRO A 552 -25.35 67.30 24.14
N ASP A 553 -25.69 67.25 25.42
CA ASP A 553 -24.85 66.69 26.48
C ASP A 553 -25.27 65.27 26.90
N ILE A 554 -26.13 64.58 26.13
CA ILE A 554 -26.61 63.22 26.45
C ILE A 554 -25.45 62.21 26.60
N ASP A 555 -25.51 61.32 27.57
CA ASP A 555 -24.48 60.28 27.72
C ASP A 555 -24.72 59.08 26.78
N PRO A 556 -23.67 58.37 26.34
CA PRO A 556 -23.79 57.36 25.27
C PRO A 556 -24.78 56.23 25.55
N ASP A 557 -24.93 55.81 26.80
CA ASP A 557 -25.90 54.79 27.19
C ASP A 557 -27.34 55.29 27.12
N GLU A 558 -27.60 56.52 27.56
CA GLU A 558 -28.90 57.17 27.41
C GLU A 558 -29.23 57.40 25.93
N LEU A 559 -28.25 57.80 25.13
CA LEU A 559 -28.37 57.91 23.67
C LEU A 559 -28.81 56.58 23.04
N LEU A 560 -28.16 55.47 23.37
CA LEU A 560 -28.53 54.15 22.83
C LEU A 560 -29.91 53.70 23.28
N ASN A 561 -30.30 54.01 24.52
CA ASN A 561 -31.65 53.73 25.00
C ASN A 561 -32.70 54.56 24.25
N GLY A 562 -32.44 55.85 24.02
CA GLY A 562 -33.29 56.74 23.22
C GLY A 562 -33.41 56.26 21.78
N LEU A 563 -32.29 55.92 21.15
CA LEU A 563 -32.23 55.40 19.79
C LEU A 563 -33.03 54.09 19.65
N ARG A 564 -32.86 53.14 20.60
CA ARG A 564 -33.63 51.89 20.63
C ARG A 564 -35.13 52.14 20.69
N ASN A 565 -35.57 53.07 21.55
CA ASN A 565 -36.99 53.39 21.68
C ASN A 565 -37.55 54.01 20.39
N GLN A 566 -36.82 54.95 19.79
CA GLN A 566 -37.23 55.58 18.53
C GLN A 566 -37.28 54.57 17.38
N ILE A 567 -36.34 53.62 17.30
CA ILE A 567 -36.35 52.55 16.30
C ILE A 567 -37.55 51.62 16.48
N ILE A 568 -37.81 51.16 17.71
CA ILE A 568 -38.96 50.28 18.01
C ILE A 568 -40.29 50.96 17.65
N LEU A 569 -40.42 52.26 17.99
CA LEU A 569 -41.61 53.05 17.69
C LEU A 569 -41.76 53.26 16.19
N THR A 570 -40.70 53.70 15.51
CA THR A 570 -40.72 54.03 14.07
C THR A 570 -41.01 52.80 13.22
N LEU A 571 -40.40 51.65 13.56
CA LEU A 571 -40.57 50.39 12.85
C LEU A 571 -41.73 49.53 13.38
N HIS A 572 -42.48 50.03 14.37
CA HIS A 572 -43.63 49.36 14.96
C HIS A 572 -43.33 47.93 15.42
N GLN A 573 -42.18 47.71 16.05
CA GLN A 573 -41.72 46.38 16.45
C GLN A 573 -42.53 45.84 17.64
N LYS A 574 -43.14 44.66 17.47
CA LYS A 574 -44.10 44.08 18.44
C LYS A 574 -43.56 42.91 19.27
N GLY A 575 -42.39 42.37 18.92
CA GLY A 575 -41.77 41.26 19.66
C GLY A 575 -42.36 39.88 19.36
N ASP A 576 -43.30 39.78 18.42
CA ASP A 576 -43.94 38.54 18.01
C ASP A 576 -42.91 37.52 17.46
N PRO A 577 -43.06 36.20 17.75
CA PRO A 577 -42.20 35.18 17.17
C PRO A 577 -42.26 35.19 15.63
N GLY A 578 -41.15 35.50 14.97
CA GLY A 578 -41.04 35.57 13.50
C GLY A 578 -41.28 36.94 12.87
N ALA A 579 -41.54 37.99 13.66
CA ALA A 579 -41.56 39.37 13.16
C ALA A 579 -40.13 39.89 12.91
N ALA A 580 -39.97 40.81 11.94
CA ALA A 580 -38.70 41.47 11.67
C ALA A 580 -38.22 42.26 12.90
N ARG A 581 -36.97 42.02 13.31
CA ARG A 581 -36.32 42.66 14.47
C ARG A 581 -35.17 43.57 14.00
N ASP A 582 -35.40 44.28 12.90
CA ASP A 582 -34.38 45.12 12.25
C ASP A 582 -33.83 46.15 13.25
N GLY A 583 -32.51 46.21 13.36
CA GLY A 583 -31.84 47.03 14.35
C GLY A 583 -30.42 47.35 13.93
N MET A 584 -29.63 47.73 14.92
CA MET A 584 -28.20 47.92 14.72
C MET A 584 -27.39 47.50 15.95
N ASP A 585 -26.19 47.00 15.67
CA ASP A 585 -25.13 46.76 16.62
C ASP A 585 -24.15 47.94 16.51
N ILE A 586 -23.98 48.68 17.58
CA ILE A 586 -23.34 50.00 17.52
C ILE A 586 -22.47 50.23 18.73
N VAL A 587 -21.35 50.92 18.54
CA VAL A 587 -20.59 51.53 19.63
C VAL A 587 -20.62 53.03 19.45
N VAL A 588 -20.96 53.76 20.51
CA VAL A 588 -20.94 55.22 20.54
C VAL A 588 -19.99 55.70 21.62
N CYS A 589 -19.10 56.61 21.26
CA CYS A 589 -18.18 57.26 22.18
C CYS A 589 -18.47 58.76 22.20
N LYS A 590 -18.52 59.34 23.39
CA LYS A 590 -18.55 60.78 23.67
C LYS A 590 -17.19 61.17 24.21
N ILE A 591 -16.45 61.97 23.46
CA ILE A 591 -15.04 62.32 23.75
C ILE A 591 -14.95 63.82 24.01
N ALA A 592 -14.38 64.20 25.15
CA ALA A 592 -14.12 65.60 25.47
C ALA A 592 -13.07 66.19 24.51
N LYS A 593 -13.23 67.46 24.10
CA LYS A 593 -12.28 68.13 23.17
C LYS A 593 -10.88 68.31 23.74
N ASP A 594 -10.72 68.22 25.06
CA ASP A 594 -9.41 68.20 25.71
C ASP A 594 -8.70 66.84 25.60
N MET A 595 -9.36 65.84 25.02
CA MET A 595 -8.88 64.47 24.78
C MET A 595 -8.47 63.73 26.06
N LYS A 596 -9.00 64.10 27.23
CA LYS A 596 -8.66 63.45 28.52
C LYS A 596 -9.69 62.45 29.00
N LYS A 597 -10.93 62.56 28.54
CA LYS A 597 -12.05 61.74 29.02
C LYS A 597 -12.93 61.30 27.87
N MET A 598 -13.29 60.03 27.91
CA MET A 598 -14.27 59.42 27.02
C MET A 598 -15.33 58.69 27.85
N LEU A 599 -16.59 58.93 27.50
CA LEU A 599 -17.70 58.07 27.87
C LEU A 599 -18.05 57.20 26.66
N PHE A 600 -18.44 55.96 26.87
CA PHE A 600 -18.92 55.12 25.76
C PHE A 600 -19.96 54.12 26.21
N SER A 601 -20.77 53.68 25.25
CA SER A 601 -21.70 52.57 25.40
C SER A 601 -21.79 51.81 24.10
N GLY A 602 -22.26 50.56 24.15
CA GLY A 602 -22.42 49.76 22.94
C GLY A 602 -23.48 48.68 23.06
N ALA A 603 -23.96 48.30 21.88
CA ALA A 603 -24.89 47.22 21.61
C ALA A 603 -24.15 46.16 20.78
N ASN A 604 -23.95 44.97 21.36
CA ASN A 604 -23.23 43.80 20.84
C ASN A 604 -21.74 43.99 20.49
N ASN A 605 -21.38 45.07 19.80
CA ASN A 605 -20.03 45.37 19.32
C ASN A 605 -19.15 45.92 20.46
N PRO A 606 -17.93 45.39 20.66
CA PRO A 606 -17.03 45.83 21.72
C PRO A 606 -16.20 47.05 21.29
N LEU A 607 -15.63 47.75 22.28
CA LEU A 607 -14.61 48.77 22.05
C LEU A 607 -13.23 48.21 22.41
N TYR A 608 -12.23 48.39 21.55
CA TYR A 608 -10.85 48.00 21.83
C TYR A 608 -10.00 49.23 22.13
N LEU A 609 -9.36 49.24 23.31
CA LEU A 609 -8.38 50.23 23.72
C LEU A 609 -6.99 49.59 23.73
N ILE A 610 -6.02 50.18 23.06
CA ILE A 610 -4.61 49.77 23.15
C ILE A 610 -3.85 50.82 23.96
N ARG A 611 -3.25 50.38 25.07
CA ARG A 611 -2.44 51.20 25.98
C ARG A 611 -1.19 50.43 26.38
N ASP A 612 -0.04 51.09 26.35
CA ASP A 612 1.26 50.51 26.74
C ASP A 612 1.58 49.16 26.03
N GLY A 613 1.07 48.98 24.80
CA GLY A 613 1.26 47.75 24.02
C GLY A 613 0.35 46.58 24.43
N GLU A 614 -0.66 46.80 25.25
CA GLU A 614 -1.68 45.83 25.64
C GLU A 614 -3.06 46.21 25.10
N LEU A 615 -3.82 45.22 24.62
CA LEU A 615 -5.20 45.40 24.16
C LEU A 615 -6.19 45.11 25.29
N ILE A 616 -6.95 46.13 25.65
CA ILE A 616 -8.05 46.08 26.61
C ILE A 616 -9.36 46.04 25.81
N GLU A 617 -10.12 44.96 25.98
CA GLU A 617 -11.44 44.81 25.37
C GLU A 617 -12.54 45.21 26.35
N TYR A 618 -13.28 46.26 26.02
CA TYR A 618 -14.49 46.63 26.73
C TYR A 618 -15.68 45.91 26.12
N LYS A 619 -16.19 44.91 26.85
CA LYS A 619 -17.39 44.18 26.47
C LYS A 619 -18.61 45.02 26.76
N THR A 620 -19.44 45.18 25.75
CA THR A 620 -20.68 45.95 25.77
C THR A 620 -21.89 45.03 25.97
N ASP A 621 -23.08 45.62 26.09
CA ASP A 621 -24.29 44.85 26.32
C ASP A 621 -24.64 43.97 25.12
N LYS A 622 -24.84 42.68 25.39
CA LYS A 622 -25.19 41.68 24.37
C LYS A 622 -26.67 41.73 24.01
N MET A 623 -27.09 42.87 23.45
CA MET A 623 -28.41 43.13 22.88
C MET A 623 -28.27 44.21 21.80
N PRO A 624 -29.03 44.11 20.68
CA PRO A 624 -29.02 45.11 19.62
C PRO A 624 -29.82 46.35 20.02
N VAL A 625 -29.68 47.42 19.25
CA VAL A 625 -30.57 48.61 19.30
C VAL A 625 -31.84 48.31 18.49
N SER A 626 -32.64 47.38 18.99
CA SER A 626 -33.99 47.05 18.49
C SER A 626 -34.79 46.31 19.57
N ILE A 627 -35.98 45.81 19.24
CA ILE A 627 -36.71 44.92 20.12
C ILE A 627 -35.93 43.62 20.32
N HIS A 628 -35.71 43.25 21.57
CA HIS A 628 -34.97 42.04 21.94
C HIS A 628 -35.65 41.34 23.10
N ASP A 629 -35.41 40.04 23.28
CA ASP A 629 -36.07 39.26 24.34
C ASP A 629 -35.64 39.71 25.75
N VAL A 630 -34.46 40.34 25.85
CA VAL A 630 -33.94 40.98 27.06
C VAL A 630 -33.76 42.47 26.80
N MET A 631 -34.58 43.30 27.44
CA MET A 631 -34.63 44.76 27.27
C MET A 631 -34.15 45.48 28.53
N ARG A 632 -32.88 45.30 28.90
CA ARG A 632 -32.27 46.11 29.96
C ARG A 632 -31.77 47.45 29.41
N PRO A 633 -31.58 48.49 30.24
CA PRO A 633 -30.85 49.69 29.83
C PRO A 633 -29.43 49.35 29.39
N PHE A 634 -28.91 50.06 28.38
CA PHE A 634 -27.49 49.97 28.02
C PHE A 634 -26.60 50.49 29.16
N SER A 635 -25.40 49.93 29.28
CA SER A 635 -24.42 50.30 30.29
C SER A 635 -23.50 51.41 29.78
N GLY A 636 -23.34 52.48 30.55
CA GLY A 636 -22.35 53.53 30.31
C GLY A 636 -21.01 53.21 30.96
N TYR A 637 -19.92 53.52 30.25
CA TYR A 637 -18.55 53.33 30.73
C TYR A 637 -17.75 54.61 30.62
N GLU A 638 -16.90 54.87 31.62
CA GLU A 638 -15.97 55.99 31.62
C GLU A 638 -14.52 55.50 31.50
N ALA A 639 -13.78 56.11 30.58
CA ALA A 639 -12.36 55.87 30.38
C ALA A 639 -11.58 57.20 30.35
N SER A 640 -10.55 57.32 31.19
CA SER A 640 -9.58 58.41 31.11
C SER A 640 -8.57 58.11 30.01
N LEU A 641 -8.46 59.02 29.04
CA LEU A 641 -7.56 58.92 27.90
C LEU A 641 -6.17 59.46 28.26
N ARG A 642 -5.13 58.78 27.79
CA ARG A 642 -3.71 59.16 27.96
C ARG A 642 -3.08 59.38 26.59
N PRO A 643 -2.10 60.30 26.48
CA PRO A 643 -1.32 60.44 25.25
C PRO A 643 -0.72 59.09 24.82
N GLY A 644 -0.97 58.70 23.57
CA GLY A 644 -0.56 57.43 22.98
C GLY A 644 -1.62 56.34 22.99
N ASP A 645 -2.76 56.53 23.67
CA ASP A 645 -3.87 55.58 23.63
C ASP A 645 -4.46 55.49 22.22
N ARG A 646 -4.93 54.29 21.86
CA ARG A 646 -5.61 54.04 20.58
C ARG A 646 -6.91 53.32 20.79
N ILE A 647 -7.96 53.81 20.14
CA ILE A 647 -9.30 53.27 20.27
C ILE A 647 -9.77 52.78 18.92
N TYR A 648 -10.35 51.59 18.89
CA TYR A 648 -10.96 51.00 17.72
C TYR A 648 -12.40 50.61 17.98
N ILE A 649 -13.29 51.09 17.12
CA ILE A 649 -14.70 50.72 17.05
C ILE A 649 -15.01 50.28 15.60
N PHE A 650 -15.85 49.26 15.44
CA PHE A 650 -16.01 48.59 14.15
C PHE A 650 -17.33 47.83 14.06
N SER A 651 -17.74 47.51 12.82
CA SER A 651 -18.77 46.52 12.51
C SER A 651 -18.18 45.12 12.36
N ASP A 652 -19.03 44.09 12.28
CA ASP A 652 -18.57 42.70 12.26
C ASP A 652 -17.95 42.27 10.92
N GLY A 653 -18.21 43.00 9.83
CA GLY A 653 -17.87 42.60 8.46
C GLY A 653 -16.38 42.29 8.23
N PHE A 654 -15.46 42.99 8.91
CA PHE A 654 -14.03 42.67 8.82
C PHE A 654 -13.72 41.28 9.40
N ALA A 655 -14.27 40.97 10.57
CA ALA A 655 -14.05 39.69 11.25
C ALA A 655 -14.83 38.55 10.60
N ASP A 656 -15.98 38.85 10.01
CA ASP A 656 -16.86 37.84 9.43
C ASP A 656 -16.53 37.48 7.98
N GLN A 657 -15.72 38.29 7.29
CA GLN A 657 -15.27 38.01 5.93
C GLN A 657 -14.64 36.62 5.77
N PHE A 658 -15.18 35.85 4.82
CA PHE A 658 -14.63 34.57 4.39
C PHE A 658 -13.42 34.77 3.48
N GLY A 659 -12.37 33.96 3.71
CA GLY A 659 -11.10 34.12 3.03
C GLY A 659 -10.03 33.12 3.42
N GLY A 660 -8.80 33.41 2.97
CA GLY A 660 -7.60 32.62 3.21
C GLY A 660 -7.59 31.26 2.48
N PRO A 661 -6.49 30.49 2.60
CA PRO A 661 -6.31 29.23 1.87
C PRO A 661 -7.36 28.14 2.15
N LEU A 662 -8.09 28.27 3.27
CA LEU A 662 -9.10 27.32 3.72
C LEU A 662 -10.54 27.86 3.61
N GLY A 663 -10.75 29.07 3.07
CA GLY A 663 -12.07 29.68 2.91
C GLY A 663 -12.86 29.82 4.22
N LYS A 664 -12.22 30.34 5.28
CA LYS A 664 -12.84 30.50 6.62
C LYS A 664 -13.05 31.98 6.97
N LYS A 665 -13.92 32.25 7.94
CA LYS A 665 -14.05 33.60 8.54
C LYS A 665 -12.71 34.07 9.13
N PHE A 666 -12.42 35.37 9.04
CA PHE A 666 -11.20 35.98 9.60
C PHE A 666 -11.13 35.87 11.13
N LYS A 667 -12.29 36.06 11.79
CA LYS A 667 -12.53 36.04 13.24
C LYS A 667 -11.88 37.18 14.02
N TYR A 668 -12.47 37.46 15.19
CA TYR A 668 -12.04 38.53 16.10
C TYR A 668 -10.64 38.37 16.69
N ARG A 669 -10.14 37.14 16.88
CA ARG A 669 -8.82 36.92 17.48
C ARG A 669 -7.68 37.41 16.55
N PRO A 670 -7.60 36.96 15.28
CA PRO A 670 -6.64 37.51 14.32
C PRO A 670 -6.80 39.01 14.11
N PHE A 671 -8.04 39.53 14.16
CA PHE A 671 -8.29 40.97 14.07
C PHE A 671 -7.68 41.76 15.23
N LYS A 672 -7.84 41.28 16.47
CA LYS A 672 -7.16 41.86 17.65
C LYS A 672 -5.63 41.84 17.50
N GLU A 673 -5.08 40.71 17.04
CA GLU A 673 -3.63 40.55 16.81
C GLU A 673 -3.12 41.51 15.70
N LEU A 674 -3.93 41.75 14.66
CA LEU A 674 -3.61 42.67 13.58
C LEU A 674 -3.61 44.13 14.06
N LEU A 675 -4.58 44.54 14.87
CA LEU A 675 -4.60 45.86 15.49
C LEU A 675 -3.42 46.03 16.45
N LEU A 676 -3.16 45.02 17.29
CA LEU A 676 -2.07 45.05 18.25
C LEU A 676 -0.68 45.04 17.61
N SER A 677 -0.47 44.35 16.50
CA SER A 677 0.84 44.36 15.82
C SER A 677 1.14 45.68 15.11
N ASN A 678 0.10 46.40 14.67
CA ASN A 678 0.24 47.63 13.90
C ASN A 678 0.02 48.91 14.70
N HIS A 679 -0.38 48.81 15.97
CA HIS A 679 -0.71 49.98 16.81
C HIS A 679 0.40 51.04 16.84
N SER A 680 1.69 50.66 16.78
CA SER A 680 2.80 51.62 16.85
C SER A 680 2.94 52.54 15.62
N ARG A 681 2.29 52.22 14.49
CA ARG A 681 2.31 52.99 13.25
C ARG A 681 1.38 54.21 13.32
N ASP A 682 1.56 55.17 12.41
CA ASP A 682 0.60 56.27 12.18
C ASP A 682 -0.75 55.72 11.67
N MET A 683 -1.82 56.48 11.89
CA MET A 683 -3.19 56.03 11.62
C MET A 683 -3.44 55.73 10.14
N GLN A 684 -2.85 56.49 9.23
CA GLN A 684 -2.99 56.27 7.78
C GLN A 684 -2.30 54.96 7.36
N THR A 685 -1.11 54.68 7.88
CA THR A 685 -0.41 53.41 7.65
C THR A 685 -1.18 52.24 8.23
N GLN A 686 -1.81 52.38 9.39
CA GLN A 686 -2.68 51.34 9.94
C GLN A 686 -3.87 51.05 9.04
N ALA A 687 -4.54 52.09 8.52
CA ALA A 687 -5.65 51.95 7.60
C ALA A 687 -5.25 51.15 6.35
N LEU A 688 -4.10 51.49 5.75
CA LEU A 688 -3.57 50.79 4.59
C LEU A 688 -3.27 49.31 4.88
N LEU A 689 -2.67 49.01 6.04
CA LEU A 689 -2.34 47.65 6.43
C LEU A 689 -3.60 46.82 6.73
N LEU A 690 -4.63 47.43 7.31
CA LEU A 690 -5.93 46.78 7.51
C LEU A 690 -6.62 46.49 6.18
N ASP A 691 -6.63 47.46 5.25
CA ASP A 691 -7.20 47.27 3.92
C ASP A 691 -6.48 46.18 3.14
N GLN A 692 -5.14 46.19 3.15
CA GLN A 692 -4.34 45.14 2.52
C GLN A 692 -4.57 43.77 3.15
N ALA A 693 -4.63 43.68 4.48
CA ALA A 693 -4.93 42.42 5.16
C ALA A 693 -6.32 41.90 4.80
N PHE A 694 -7.31 42.79 4.68
CA PHE A 694 -8.67 42.45 4.26
C PHE A 694 -8.71 41.94 2.82
N GLU A 695 -8.12 42.66 1.86
CA GLU A 695 -8.08 42.24 0.45
C GLU A 695 -7.30 40.94 0.26
N ASN A 696 -6.17 40.78 0.93
CA ASN A 696 -5.37 39.55 0.87
C ASN A 696 -6.11 38.36 1.48
N TRP A 697 -6.86 38.58 2.56
CA TRP A 697 -7.67 37.52 3.15
C TRP A 697 -8.84 37.15 2.24
N LYS A 698 -9.60 38.14 1.76
CA LYS A 698 -10.74 37.95 0.86
C LYS A 698 -10.33 37.24 -0.44
N GLY A 699 -9.20 37.61 -1.04
CA GLY A 699 -8.76 37.09 -2.34
C GLY A 699 -9.83 37.29 -3.41
N ASP A 700 -10.11 36.23 -4.17
CA ASP A 700 -11.13 36.21 -5.24
C ASP A 700 -12.57 36.02 -4.74
N ILE A 701 -12.77 35.82 -3.44
CA ILE A 701 -14.11 35.65 -2.85
C ILE A 701 -14.78 37.03 -2.79
N GLN A 702 -16.10 37.08 -3.01
CA GLN A 702 -16.85 38.32 -2.88
C GLN A 702 -16.89 38.80 -1.42
N GLN A 703 -16.94 40.12 -1.24
CA GLN A 703 -17.20 40.70 0.07
C GLN A 703 -18.60 40.27 0.52
N ILE A 704 -18.72 39.75 1.74
CA ILE A 704 -19.99 39.16 2.21
C ILE A 704 -20.88 40.16 2.94
N ASP A 705 -20.27 41.17 3.55
CA ASP A 705 -20.93 42.18 4.38
C ASP A 705 -20.26 43.55 4.27
N ASP A 706 -20.93 44.61 4.72
CA ASP A 706 -20.36 45.96 4.81
C ASP A 706 -19.24 46.01 5.87
N VAL A 707 -18.23 46.87 5.68
CA VAL A 707 -17.09 46.96 6.62
C VAL A 707 -16.89 48.38 7.10
N VAL A 708 -16.93 48.56 8.41
CA VAL A 708 -16.59 49.81 9.10
C VAL A 708 -15.54 49.54 10.17
N VAL A 709 -14.39 50.21 10.10
CA VAL A 709 -13.40 50.23 11.18
C VAL A 709 -12.92 51.66 11.37
N ILE A 710 -13.10 52.20 12.58
CA ILE A 710 -12.64 53.53 12.96
C ILE A 710 -11.51 53.35 13.98
N GLY A 711 -10.35 53.93 13.68
CA GLY A 711 -9.22 53.99 14.60
C GLY A 711 -8.91 55.44 14.98
N LEU A 712 -8.80 55.70 16.28
CA LEU A 712 -8.49 57.01 16.85
C LEU A 712 -7.24 56.94 17.71
N ARG A 713 -6.42 57.98 17.69
CA ARG A 713 -5.24 58.12 18.56
C ARG A 713 -5.29 59.44 19.32
N PHE A 714 -4.95 59.39 20.61
CA PHE A 714 -5.00 60.52 21.55
C PHE A 714 -3.61 60.96 22.03
#